data_AF-A0A9E5C2R8-F1
#
_entry.id   AF-A0A9E5C2R8-F1
#
_cell.length_a   1.000
_cell.length_b   1.000
_cell.length_c   1.000
_cell.angle_alpha   90.00
_cell.angle_beta   90.00
_cell.angle_gamma   90.00
#
_symmetry.space_group_name_H-M   'P 1'
#
loop_
_entity.id
_entity.type
_entity.pdbx_description
1 polymer ?
#
loop_
_entity_poly.entity_id
_entity_poly.type
_entity_poly.pdbx_seq_one_letter_code
_entity_poly.pdbx_strand_id
1 'polypeptide(L)'
;MAVTGIPSLSGNVKLTINPGAPLAGRDISFALDGLDPWQEFQVEFVDPGGKPVSWITAYEGHISGRDGKPITAETLFADARGAAAWFRIGTQDQPGTWSVRITIGDDTATVIYPVRQLQLDDLGIRRVGIAFLRYSGSAANTYYSSLVPATLPVDLQSHLAWVNNELRDRAGLRSSQVPNLYLAGNRSQLETVSRSSGTELGEIVSAYYLTAETGSGIYMHTDSPLTEIERTLTHEYVHLVLAQLVDTTQLPTWLNEGSARYFEFELGRDGERPDATKTEFFRNVDRAKSAALSDGLIPLRSLEDHAVWNSRTGDEARLQYSQAHMAVTYLIESTSLETFIALVLKIGSGVAPARVIQEATGLSYLELEQRLAQWLKAWEDPQRREVRQYLQLLTGITAAQQSMFQQPTEDQGGESQQYLQFLNDIAAAQKLIFQAREESLRPQVLQYLDFVKGIADSQQSLFERRAKSQGEEASRSSKTSAQRALVDDAQSQLRLVENANAPNELASLRSEATASLSNVVQWLTFELQYLETLDNVKRLQADAMLPKIKTLGSQVQEAELSLRAQKQRALADDAQSQLALVENSTAPNALASLRSDAAASLSDVVQWLTFELEYLETLDDAKRLQADALLPDIEPLSNVILRAEKSVRKRSDEALVQDTQALLEQLERATPPESLASLHSDALAAQNAQVRRLNLLLQYSQTGEDGKRVQANAMSSEIRARESLLQQAISETAFIYNIEF
;
A
#
# COMPACT_ATOMS: atom_id res chain seq x y z
N MET A 1 -19.31 9.93 -32.86
CA MET A 1 -19.43 9.34 -31.52
C MET A 1 -20.54 8.30 -31.53
N ALA A 2 -20.24 7.05 -31.15
CA ALA A 2 -21.23 5.99 -31.01
C ALA A 2 -21.32 5.62 -29.52
N VAL A 3 -22.54 5.60 -28.95
CA VAL A 3 -22.79 5.25 -27.55
C VAL A 3 -23.46 3.88 -27.50
N THR A 4 -22.92 2.97 -26.70
CA THR A 4 -23.43 1.59 -26.57
C THR A 4 -23.61 1.26 -25.09
N GLY A 5 -24.78 0.76 -24.69
CA GLY A 5 -24.98 0.18 -23.36
C GLY A 5 -24.27 -1.17 -23.26
N ILE A 6 -23.68 -1.49 -22.11
CA ILE A 6 -22.84 -2.68 -21.94
C ILE A 6 -23.67 -3.84 -21.35
N PRO A 7 -24.10 -4.86 -22.13
CA PRO A 7 -25.20 -5.75 -21.74
C PRO A 7 -24.92 -6.68 -20.54
N SER A 8 -23.66 -6.95 -20.22
CA SER A 8 -23.25 -7.82 -19.10
C SER A 8 -22.74 -7.07 -17.87
N LEU A 9 -22.75 -5.73 -17.90
CA LEU A 9 -22.47 -4.89 -16.74
C LEU A 9 -23.78 -4.24 -16.27
N SER A 10 -23.78 -3.60 -15.09
CA SER A 10 -24.97 -2.92 -14.59
C SER A 10 -25.56 -1.99 -15.66
N GLY A 11 -26.89 -1.92 -15.78
CA GLY A 11 -27.57 -1.21 -16.88
C GLY A 11 -27.30 0.30 -16.97
N ASN A 12 -26.52 0.85 -16.03
CA ASN A 12 -26.10 2.25 -15.99
C ASN A 12 -24.74 2.49 -16.67
N VAL A 13 -23.93 1.44 -16.91
CA VAL A 13 -22.60 1.58 -17.53
C VAL A 13 -22.72 1.76 -19.04
N LYS A 14 -22.08 2.80 -19.58
CA LYS A 14 -22.12 3.16 -21.00
C LYS A 14 -20.72 3.34 -21.55
N LEU A 15 -20.45 2.69 -22.68
CA LEU A 15 -19.22 2.90 -23.46
C LEU A 15 -19.51 3.82 -24.65
N THR A 16 -18.67 4.82 -24.79
CA THR A 16 -18.65 5.74 -25.93
C THR A 16 -17.38 5.51 -26.73
N ILE A 17 -17.52 5.31 -28.05
CA ILE A 17 -16.40 5.13 -28.99
C ILE A 17 -16.38 6.32 -29.95
N ASN A 18 -15.22 6.95 -30.10
CA ASN A 18 -15.05 8.11 -30.95
C ASN A 18 -13.75 8.03 -31.79
N PRO A 19 -13.83 8.18 -33.13
CA PRO A 19 -15.03 8.46 -33.92
C PRO A 19 -16.04 7.29 -33.94
N GLY A 20 -17.31 7.58 -34.25
CA GLY A 20 -18.36 6.55 -34.28
C GLY A 20 -18.22 5.55 -35.45
N ALA A 21 -17.38 5.89 -36.42
CA ALA A 21 -16.92 5.01 -37.48
C ALA A 21 -15.39 5.08 -37.53
N PRO A 22 -14.68 4.32 -36.67
CA PRO A 22 -13.23 4.27 -36.67
C PRO A 22 -12.65 3.88 -38.03
N LEU A 23 -11.49 4.43 -38.34
CA LEU A 23 -10.74 4.12 -39.55
C LEU A 23 -9.44 3.39 -39.19
N ALA A 24 -9.05 2.42 -40.02
CA ALA A 24 -7.76 1.75 -39.92
C ALA A 24 -6.64 2.80 -40.01
N GLY A 25 -5.58 2.65 -39.21
CA GLY A 25 -4.49 3.64 -39.17
C GLY A 25 -4.80 4.92 -38.37
N ARG A 26 -5.88 4.97 -37.57
CA ARG A 26 -6.25 6.14 -36.74
C ARG A 26 -6.52 5.74 -35.31
N ASP A 27 -6.16 6.64 -34.39
CA ASP A 27 -6.48 6.47 -32.99
C ASP A 27 -7.98 6.45 -32.74
N ILE A 28 -8.36 5.72 -31.69
CA ILE A 28 -9.74 5.57 -31.26
C ILE A 28 -9.80 5.95 -29.79
N SER A 29 -10.67 6.91 -29.47
CA SER A 29 -10.96 7.29 -28.08
C SER A 29 -12.14 6.50 -27.55
N PHE A 30 -12.00 6.08 -26.30
CA PHE A 30 -13.01 5.38 -25.54
C PHE A 30 -13.31 6.17 -24.27
N ALA A 31 -14.58 6.28 -23.93
CA ALA A 31 -15.03 6.84 -22.66
C ALA A 31 -16.08 5.94 -22.03
N LEU A 32 -15.95 5.71 -20.74
CA LEU A 32 -16.82 4.83 -19.95
C LEU A 32 -17.45 5.68 -18.85
N ASP A 33 -18.78 5.64 -18.74
CA ASP A 33 -19.55 6.37 -17.75
C ASP A 33 -20.44 5.41 -16.93
N GLY A 34 -20.75 5.77 -15.69
CA GLY A 34 -21.71 5.05 -14.85
C GLY A 34 -21.08 3.97 -13.97
N LEU A 35 -19.75 4.02 -13.78
CA LEU A 35 -19.03 3.22 -12.80
C LEU A 35 -19.23 3.77 -11.38
N ASP A 36 -18.90 2.97 -10.38
CA ASP A 36 -18.71 3.51 -9.04
C ASP A 36 -17.48 4.45 -9.02
N PRO A 37 -17.49 5.54 -8.24
CA PRO A 37 -16.32 6.43 -8.13
C PRO A 37 -15.06 5.65 -7.75
N TRP A 38 -13.97 5.90 -8.47
CA TRP A 38 -12.67 5.23 -8.25
C TRP A 38 -12.67 3.72 -8.44
N GLN A 39 -13.68 3.18 -9.13
CA GLN A 39 -13.76 1.76 -9.46
C GLN A 39 -12.62 1.37 -10.39
N GLU A 40 -11.91 0.32 -10.00
CA GLU A 40 -10.90 -0.36 -10.81
C GLU A 40 -11.58 -1.22 -11.87
N PHE A 41 -11.04 -1.21 -13.08
CA PHE A 41 -11.47 -2.06 -14.18
C PHE A 41 -10.31 -2.36 -15.13
N GLN A 42 -10.41 -3.42 -15.91
CA GLN A 42 -9.41 -3.77 -16.91
C GLN A 42 -9.94 -3.63 -18.33
N VAL A 43 -9.06 -3.25 -19.26
CA VAL A 43 -9.37 -3.11 -20.68
C VAL A 43 -8.41 -3.94 -21.51
N GLU A 44 -8.96 -4.80 -22.39
CA GLU A 44 -8.21 -5.58 -23.37
C GLU A 44 -8.77 -5.32 -24.77
N PHE A 45 -7.89 -5.10 -25.76
CA PHE A 45 -8.28 -4.97 -27.16
C PHE A 45 -8.01 -6.27 -27.90
N VAL A 46 -8.93 -6.66 -28.79
CA VAL A 46 -8.84 -7.88 -29.61
C VAL A 46 -9.00 -7.53 -31.08
N ASP A 47 -8.04 -7.99 -31.88
CA ASP A 47 -7.99 -7.75 -33.32
C ASP A 47 -9.07 -8.53 -34.11
N PRO A 48 -9.23 -8.26 -35.42
CA PRO A 48 -10.18 -8.99 -36.27
C PRO A 48 -9.88 -10.48 -36.42
N GLY A 49 -8.66 -10.93 -36.08
CA GLY A 49 -8.28 -12.33 -36.02
C GLY A 49 -8.62 -13.01 -34.70
N GLY A 50 -9.20 -12.29 -33.74
CA GLY A 50 -9.55 -12.80 -32.41
C GLY A 50 -8.38 -12.86 -31.42
N LYS A 51 -7.26 -12.18 -31.71
CA LYS A 51 -6.08 -12.16 -30.85
C LYS A 51 -6.02 -10.90 -30.00
N PRO A 52 -5.71 -11.01 -28.69
CA PRO A 52 -5.36 -9.84 -27.88
C PRO A 52 -4.18 -9.09 -28.47
N VAL A 53 -4.25 -7.76 -28.49
CA VAL A 53 -3.18 -6.90 -28.99
C VAL A 53 -2.48 -6.20 -27.84
N SER A 54 -1.19 -5.93 -28.03
CA SER A 54 -0.39 -5.21 -27.04
C SER A 54 -0.97 -3.83 -26.76
N TRP A 55 -0.92 -3.43 -25.50
CA TRP A 55 -1.21 -2.07 -25.08
C TRP A 55 -0.07 -1.14 -25.53
N ILE A 56 -0.45 0.01 -26.07
CA ILE A 56 0.45 1.03 -26.58
C ILE A 56 0.03 2.33 -25.92
N THR A 57 0.96 2.99 -25.23
CA THR A 57 0.70 4.26 -24.54
C THR A 57 0.58 5.42 -25.52
N ALA A 58 0.13 6.59 -25.05
CA ALA A 58 0.04 7.80 -25.87
C ALA A 58 1.39 8.28 -26.43
N TYR A 59 2.49 7.95 -25.76
CA TYR A 59 3.87 8.18 -26.21
C TYR A 59 4.43 7.01 -27.02
N GLU A 60 3.56 6.15 -27.57
CA GLU A 60 3.87 4.99 -28.41
C GLU A 60 4.81 3.96 -27.75
N GLY A 61 4.84 3.94 -26.41
CA GLY A 61 5.55 2.93 -25.65
C GLY A 61 4.79 1.62 -25.61
N HIS A 62 5.44 0.52 -25.96
CA HIS A 62 4.92 -0.82 -25.68
C HIS A 62 5.15 -1.16 -24.22
N ILE A 63 4.09 -1.56 -23.52
CA ILE A 63 4.19 -2.01 -22.13
C ILE A 63 4.50 -3.51 -22.12
N SER A 64 5.54 -3.89 -21.38
CA SER A 64 5.91 -5.29 -21.17
C SER A 64 5.87 -5.62 -19.68
N GLY A 65 5.39 -6.83 -19.36
CA GLY A 65 5.44 -7.37 -18.01
C GLY A 65 6.87 -7.66 -17.56
N ARG A 66 7.05 -8.00 -16.28
CA ARG A 66 8.36 -8.39 -15.70
C ARG A 66 9.00 -9.60 -16.38
N ASP A 67 8.21 -10.43 -17.06
CA ASP A 67 8.67 -11.57 -17.86
C ASP A 67 9.05 -11.20 -19.30
N GLY A 68 9.02 -9.90 -19.64
CA GLY A 68 9.32 -9.37 -20.96
C GLY A 68 8.20 -9.56 -21.99
N LYS A 69 7.06 -10.13 -21.61
CA LYS A 69 5.94 -10.31 -22.54
C LYS A 69 5.11 -9.03 -22.66
N PRO A 70 4.55 -8.73 -23.84
CA PRO A 70 3.66 -7.59 -24.00
C PRO A 70 2.43 -7.69 -23.09
N ILE A 71 2.10 -6.60 -22.43
CA ILE A 71 0.83 -6.45 -21.72
C ILE A 71 -0.28 -6.24 -22.76
N THR A 72 -1.35 -7.02 -22.67
CA THR A 72 -2.50 -6.98 -23.59
C THR A 72 -3.78 -6.48 -22.91
N ALA A 73 -3.80 -6.49 -21.58
CA ALA A 73 -4.87 -5.96 -20.75
C ALA A 73 -4.30 -4.95 -19.74
N GLU A 74 -4.87 -3.75 -19.69
CA GLU A 74 -4.41 -2.66 -18.83
C GLU A 74 -5.42 -2.39 -17.71
N THR A 75 -4.94 -2.09 -16.50
CA THR A 75 -5.79 -1.73 -15.36
C THR A 75 -5.98 -0.22 -15.32
N LEU A 76 -7.23 0.23 -15.32
CA LEU A 76 -7.63 1.63 -15.31
C LEU A 76 -8.57 1.89 -14.13
N PHE A 77 -8.78 3.17 -13.81
CA PHE A 77 -9.65 3.61 -12.72
C PHE A 77 -10.65 4.65 -13.19
N ALA A 78 -11.86 4.61 -12.65
CA ALA A 78 -12.83 5.68 -12.79
C ALA A 78 -12.42 6.92 -11.98
N ASP A 79 -12.84 8.10 -12.43
CA ASP A 79 -12.71 9.34 -11.68
C ASP A 79 -13.75 9.43 -10.54
N ALA A 80 -13.75 10.56 -9.81
CA ALA A 80 -14.70 10.81 -8.73
C ALA A 80 -16.18 10.80 -9.16
N ARG A 81 -16.46 10.91 -10.47
CA ARG A 81 -17.81 10.91 -11.05
C ARG A 81 -18.18 9.54 -11.63
N GLY A 82 -17.31 8.54 -11.53
CA GLY A 82 -17.54 7.23 -12.13
C GLY A 82 -17.32 7.21 -13.64
N ALA A 83 -16.46 8.11 -14.15
CA ALA A 83 -16.12 8.21 -15.57
C ALA A 83 -14.64 7.88 -15.82
N ALA A 84 -14.32 7.28 -16.96
CA ALA A 84 -12.95 7.00 -17.38
C ALA A 84 -12.79 7.21 -18.89
N ALA A 85 -11.59 7.57 -19.35
CA ALA A 85 -11.29 7.73 -20.76
C ALA A 85 -9.88 7.22 -21.10
N TRP A 86 -9.73 6.64 -22.28
CA TRP A 86 -8.45 6.12 -22.78
C TRP A 86 -8.43 6.09 -24.30
N PHE A 87 -7.26 5.81 -24.87
CA PHE A 87 -7.05 5.73 -26.32
C PHE A 87 -6.54 4.34 -26.72
N ARG A 88 -6.93 3.92 -27.92
CA ARG A 88 -6.22 2.91 -28.70
C ARG A 88 -5.37 3.64 -29.73
N ILE A 89 -4.05 3.42 -29.69
CA ILE A 89 -3.14 3.86 -30.75
C ILE A 89 -3.32 2.96 -31.96
N GLY A 90 -3.82 3.55 -33.05
CA GLY A 90 -4.38 2.80 -34.17
C GLY A 90 -3.54 2.81 -35.44
N THR A 91 -2.32 3.37 -35.42
CA THR A 91 -1.45 3.53 -36.60
C THR A 91 -1.29 2.23 -37.42
N GLN A 92 -1.20 1.09 -36.74
CA GLN A 92 -1.01 -0.23 -37.35
C GLN A 92 -2.29 -1.08 -37.40
N ASP A 93 -3.41 -0.54 -36.90
CA ASP A 93 -4.67 -1.27 -36.83
C ASP A 93 -5.24 -1.48 -38.24
N GLN A 94 -5.67 -2.71 -38.49
CA GLN A 94 -6.21 -3.15 -39.79
C GLN A 94 -7.73 -2.99 -39.83
N PRO A 95 -8.33 -2.81 -41.04
CA PRO A 95 -9.77 -2.81 -41.18
C PRO A 95 -10.35 -4.17 -40.79
N GLY A 96 -11.50 -4.16 -40.12
CA GLY A 96 -12.17 -5.38 -39.67
C GLY A 96 -13.02 -5.17 -38.43
N THR A 97 -13.49 -6.28 -37.88
CA THR A 97 -14.34 -6.30 -36.67
C THR A 97 -13.44 -6.42 -35.45
N TRP A 98 -13.27 -5.31 -34.72
CA TRP A 98 -12.51 -5.30 -33.47
C TRP A 98 -13.44 -5.51 -32.28
N SER A 99 -12.86 -5.89 -31.14
CA SER A 99 -13.58 -5.85 -29.87
C SER A 99 -12.74 -5.27 -28.76
N VAL A 100 -13.42 -4.63 -27.80
CA VAL A 100 -12.86 -4.20 -26.54
C VAL A 100 -13.54 -5.01 -25.43
N ARG A 101 -12.74 -5.64 -24.58
CA ARG A 101 -13.19 -6.33 -23.39
C ARG A 101 -12.97 -5.44 -22.19
N ILE A 102 -13.99 -5.30 -21.36
CA ILE A 102 -13.98 -4.51 -20.13
C ILE A 102 -14.32 -5.46 -18.99
N THR A 103 -13.41 -5.59 -18.03
CA THR A 103 -13.57 -6.47 -16.88
C THR A 103 -13.69 -5.66 -15.61
N ILE A 104 -14.74 -5.90 -14.82
CA ILE A 104 -15.01 -5.25 -13.53
C ILE A 104 -15.25 -6.36 -12.50
N GLY A 105 -14.34 -6.51 -11.55
CA GLY A 105 -14.36 -7.68 -10.66
C GLY A 105 -14.28 -8.97 -11.47
N ASP A 106 -15.27 -9.86 -11.31
CA ASP A 106 -15.35 -11.13 -12.03
C ASP A 106 -16.16 -11.04 -13.33
N ASP A 107 -16.82 -9.91 -13.59
CA ASP A 107 -17.70 -9.73 -14.75
C ASP A 107 -16.92 -9.14 -15.93
N THR A 108 -16.99 -9.81 -17.08
CA THR A 108 -16.40 -9.33 -18.33
C THR A 108 -17.48 -9.01 -19.35
N ALA A 109 -17.37 -7.84 -19.97
CA ALA A 109 -18.16 -7.45 -21.12
C ALA A 109 -17.31 -7.34 -22.37
N THR A 110 -17.88 -7.71 -23.51
CA THR A 110 -17.24 -7.54 -24.82
C THR A 110 -18.10 -6.63 -25.68
N VAL A 111 -17.53 -5.52 -26.13
CA VAL A 111 -18.16 -4.60 -27.09
C VAL A 111 -17.45 -4.74 -28.43
N ILE A 112 -18.22 -5.03 -29.47
CA ILE A 112 -17.73 -5.20 -30.84
C ILE A 112 -17.91 -3.88 -31.60
N TYR A 113 -16.89 -3.44 -32.31
CA TYR A 113 -16.94 -2.24 -33.15
C TYR A 113 -16.19 -2.45 -34.48
N PRO A 114 -16.73 -1.94 -35.61
CA PRO A 114 -16.05 -2.06 -36.90
C PRO A 114 -15.03 -0.95 -37.09
N VAL A 115 -13.82 -1.31 -37.51
CA VAL A 115 -12.80 -0.40 -38.04
C VAL A 115 -12.82 -0.49 -39.56
N ARG A 116 -12.99 0.66 -40.24
CA ARG A 116 -13.19 0.71 -41.70
C ARG A 116 -11.93 1.17 -42.43
N GLN A 117 -11.80 0.78 -43.69
CA GLN A 117 -10.80 1.36 -44.58
C GLN A 117 -11.33 2.69 -45.12
N LEU A 118 -10.51 3.76 -45.06
CA LEU A 118 -10.79 5.00 -45.76
C LEU A 118 -10.89 4.73 -47.27
N GLN A 119 -11.95 5.21 -47.90
CA GLN A 119 -12.12 5.12 -49.36
C GLN A 119 -11.45 6.34 -50.01
N LEU A 120 -10.43 6.08 -50.82
CA LEU A 120 -9.79 7.08 -51.67
C LEU A 120 -10.16 6.79 -53.13
N ASP A 121 -10.17 7.83 -53.96
CA ASP A 121 -10.44 7.67 -55.40
C ASP A 121 -9.42 6.71 -56.03
N ASP A 122 -9.90 5.79 -56.88
CA ASP A 122 -9.03 4.92 -57.65
C ASP A 122 -8.40 5.70 -58.81
N LEU A 123 -7.19 6.21 -58.58
CA LEU A 123 -6.40 6.95 -59.56
C LEU A 123 -5.41 6.06 -60.32
N GLY A 124 -5.58 4.73 -60.23
CA GLY A 124 -4.78 3.73 -60.91
C GLY A 124 -3.63 3.16 -60.09
N ILE A 125 -2.98 2.14 -60.68
CA ILE A 125 -1.89 1.38 -60.07
C ILE A 125 -0.57 1.74 -60.73
N ARG A 126 0.46 1.99 -59.92
CA ARG A 126 1.86 2.08 -60.35
C ARG A 126 2.63 0.86 -59.90
N ARG A 127 3.56 0.35 -60.71
CA ARG A 127 4.42 -0.80 -60.36
C ARG A 127 5.89 -0.38 -60.23
N VAL A 128 6.47 -0.65 -59.08
CA VAL A 128 7.92 -0.56 -58.81
C VAL A 128 8.28 -1.75 -57.93
N GLY A 129 8.56 -2.91 -58.54
CA GLY A 129 8.70 -4.20 -57.83
C GLY A 129 7.37 -4.75 -57.28
N ILE A 130 6.61 -3.92 -56.57
CA ILE A 130 5.28 -4.18 -56.04
C ILE A 130 4.23 -3.26 -56.70
N ALA A 131 2.95 -3.52 -56.43
CA ALA A 131 1.85 -2.64 -56.86
C ALA A 131 1.59 -1.57 -55.80
N PHE A 132 1.48 -0.31 -56.26
CA PHE A 132 1.08 0.84 -55.47
C PHE A 132 -0.21 1.43 -56.00
N LEU A 133 -1.16 1.69 -55.11
CA LEU A 133 -2.31 2.53 -55.36
C LEU A 133 -1.85 3.99 -55.37
N ARG A 134 -2.45 4.81 -56.24
CA ARG A 134 -2.14 6.23 -56.32
C ARG A 134 -3.18 7.06 -55.57
N TYR A 135 -2.70 7.94 -54.71
CA TYR A 135 -3.44 9.05 -54.12
C TYR A 135 -2.84 10.37 -54.60
N SER A 136 -3.67 11.29 -55.08
CA SER A 136 -3.24 12.64 -55.43
C SER A 136 -3.46 13.56 -54.23
N GLY A 137 -2.39 13.81 -53.48
CA GLY A 137 -2.39 14.73 -52.34
C GLY A 137 -2.44 16.20 -52.75
N SER A 138 -2.47 17.07 -51.75
CA SER A 138 -2.56 18.53 -51.94
C SER A 138 -1.33 19.14 -52.61
N ALA A 139 -0.16 18.53 -52.45
CA ALA A 139 1.11 19.03 -52.99
C ALA A 139 1.80 18.05 -53.96
N ALA A 140 1.74 16.75 -53.68
CA ALA A 140 2.36 15.72 -54.50
C ALA A 140 1.52 14.43 -54.55
N ASN A 141 1.92 13.46 -55.37
CA ASN A 141 1.29 12.15 -55.35
C ASN A 141 1.90 11.28 -54.25
N THR A 142 1.06 10.50 -53.58
CA THR A 142 1.48 9.40 -52.72
C THR A 142 1.10 8.08 -53.38
N TYR A 143 2.06 7.18 -53.49
CA TYR A 143 1.90 5.82 -53.99
C TYR A 143 2.03 4.89 -52.80
N TYR A 144 1.00 4.09 -52.49
CA TYR A 144 1.00 3.26 -51.28
C TYR A 144 0.59 1.82 -51.59
N SER A 145 1.22 0.85 -50.94
CA SER A 145 0.87 -0.56 -51.12
C SER A 145 -0.48 -0.88 -50.46
N SER A 146 -1.09 -2.01 -50.82
CA SER A 146 -2.35 -2.46 -50.21
C SER A 146 -2.24 -2.81 -48.72
N LEU A 147 -1.03 -2.93 -48.18
CA LEU A 147 -0.80 -3.18 -46.75
C LEU A 147 -0.77 -1.88 -45.93
N VAL A 148 -0.71 -0.72 -46.58
CA VAL A 148 -0.73 0.59 -45.92
C VAL A 148 -2.18 1.03 -45.70
N PRO A 149 -2.59 1.37 -44.47
CA PRO A 149 -3.91 1.97 -44.22
C PRO A 149 -4.09 3.24 -45.06
N ALA A 150 -5.22 3.38 -45.73
CA ALA A 150 -5.46 4.49 -46.67
C ALA A 150 -5.53 5.88 -45.99
N THR A 151 -5.63 5.93 -44.66
CA THR A 151 -5.50 7.18 -43.91
C THR A 151 -4.08 7.72 -43.92
N LEU A 152 -3.07 6.84 -43.83
CA LEU A 152 -1.68 7.23 -43.68
C LEU A 152 -1.14 8.05 -44.88
N PRO A 153 -1.43 7.72 -46.16
CA PRO A 153 -1.10 8.58 -47.30
C PRO A 153 -1.61 10.03 -47.19
N VAL A 154 -2.77 10.23 -46.55
CA VAL A 154 -3.36 11.55 -46.34
C VAL A 154 -2.61 12.29 -45.24
N ASP A 155 -2.35 11.60 -44.12
CA ASP A 155 -1.65 12.17 -42.96
C ASP A 155 -0.22 12.58 -43.30
N LEU A 156 0.52 11.70 -43.98
CA LEU A 156 1.90 11.99 -44.37
C LEU A 156 2.02 13.13 -45.38
N GLN A 157 1.01 13.37 -46.22
CA GLN A 157 0.98 14.57 -47.07
C GLN A 157 0.76 15.85 -46.24
N SER A 158 -0.12 15.80 -45.23
CA SER A 158 -0.32 16.91 -44.31
C SER A 158 0.94 17.20 -43.48
N HIS A 159 1.56 16.15 -42.92
CA HIS A 159 2.83 16.24 -42.18
C HIS A 159 3.94 16.83 -43.04
N LEU A 160 4.14 16.32 -44.26
CA LEU A 160 5.17 16.84 -45.18
C LEU A 160 4.94 18.31 -45.55
N ALA A 161 3.69 18.71 -45.76
CA ALA A 161 3.35 20.11 -46.03
C ALA A 161 3.66 21.00 -44.81
N TRP A 162 3.39 20.52 -43.60
CA TRP A 162 3.75 21.20 -42.36
C TRP A 162 5.27 21.30 -42.20
N VAL A 163 6.02 20.20 -42.33
CA VAL A 163 7.51 20.19 -42.28
C VAL A 163 8.10 21.17 -43.28
N ASN A 164 7.58 21.21 -44.52
CA ASN A 164 8.04 22.16 -45.53
C ASN A 164 7.83 23.64 -45.13
N ASN A 165 6.74 23.95 -44.43
CA ASN A 165 6.53 25.30 -43.90
C ASN A 165 7.45 25.59 -42.72
N GLU A 166 7.60 24.67 -41.77
CA GLU A 166 8.47 24.85 -40.61
C GLU A 166 9.95 25.02 -40.99
N LEU A 167 10.46 24.21 -41.93
CA LEU A 167 11.84 24.35 -42.42
C LEU A 167 12.07 25.72 -43.07
N ARG A 168 11.08 26.22 -43.82
CA ARG A 168 11.14 27.56 -44.43
C ARG A 168 11.15 28.64 -43.35
N ASP A 169 10.25 28.54 -42.38
CA ASP A 169 10.01 29.61 -41.41
C ASP A 169 11.12 29.66 -40.34
N ARG A 170 11.68 28.51 -39.94
CA ARG A 170 12.73 28.42 -38.91
C ARG A 170 14.14 28.55 -39.45
N ALA A 171 14.42 27.93 -40.59
CA ALA A 171 15.79 27.78 -41.11
C ALA A 171 16.00 28.47 -42.47
N GLY A 172 14.97 29.08 -43.06
CA GLY A 172 15.04 29.65 -44.41
C GLY A 172 15.22 28.58 -45.50
N LEU A 173 15.06 27.30 -45.15
CA LEU A 173 15.28 26.18 -46.06
C LEU A 173 13.98 25.82 -46.78
N ARG A 174 14.04 25.71 -48.11
CA ARG A 174 12.86 25.37 -48.89
C ARG A 174 13.24 24.49 -50.08
N SER A 175 12.47 23.43 -50.30
CA SER A 175 12.55 22.67 -51.54
C SER A 175 11.82 23.40 -52.68
N SER A 176 12.39 23.29 -53.89
CA SER A 176 11.75 23.74 -55.13
C SER A 176 10.44 22.99 -55.43
N GLN A 177 10.30 21.73 -54.99
CA GLN A 177 9.12 20.90 -55.19
C GLN A 177 8.94 19.88 -54.06
N VAL A 178 7.72 19.74 -53.55
CA VAL A 178 7.37 18.69 -52.59
C VAL A 178 7.47 17.32 -53.27
N PRO A 179 8.26 16.35 -52.73
CA PRO A 179 8.48 15.06 -53.37
C PRO A 179 7.21 14.20 -53.37
N ASN A 180 7.13 13.29 -54.36
CA ASN A 180 6.17 12.18 -54.28
C ASN A 180 6.60 11.21 -53.17
N LEU A 181 5.63 10.52 -52.58
CA LEU A 181 5.86 9.50 -51.55
C LEU A 181 5.58 8.10 -52.10
N TYR A 182 6.38 7.12 -51.70
CA TYR A 182 6.23 5.70 -52.02
C TYR A 182 6.25 4.89 -50.72
N LEU A 183 5.07 4.48 -50.28
CA LEU A 183 4.83 3.86 -48.98
C LEU A 183 4.68 2.34 -49.15
N ALA A 184 5.73 1.61 -48.80
CA ALA A 184 5.70 0.16 -48.66
C ALA A 184 5.09 -0.21 -47.31
N GLY A 185 4.25 -1.24 -47.26
CA GLY A 185 3.58 -1.61 -46.00
C GLY A 185 4.51 -2.24 -44.97
N ASN A 186 5.67 -2.74 -45.39
CA ASN A 186 6.67 -3.30 -44.50
C ASN A 186 8.08 -3.27 -45.11
N ARG A 187 9.08 -3.56 -44.28
CA ARG A 187 10.49 -3.63 -44.69
C ARG A 187 10.75 -4.52 -45.91
N SER A 188 10.17 -5.71 -45.94
CA SER A 188 10.36 -6.68 -47.05
C SER A 188 9.84 -6.14 -48.40
N GLN A 189 8.72 -5.42 -48.36
CA GLN A 189 8.22 -4.72 -49.54
C GLN A 189 9.17 -3.60 -49.98
N LEU A 190 9.69 -2.80 -49.03
CA LEU A 190 10.66 -1.75 -49.35
C LEU A 190 11.94 -2.32 -49.99
N GLU A 191 12.48 -3.44 -49.49
CA GLU A 191 13.63 -4.13 -50.08
C GLU A 191 13.35 -4.63 -51.51
N THR A 192 12.12 -5.04 -51.78
CA THR A 192 11.70 -5.45 -53.13
C THR A 192 11.63 -4.23 -54.06
N VAL A 193 11.13 -3.11 -53.56
CA VAL A 193 11.04 -1.84 -54.29
C VAL A 193 12.44 -1.31 -54.58
N SER A 194 13.35 -1.33 -53.60
CA SER A 194 14.72 -0.82 -53.76
C SER A 194 15.51 -1.58 -54.81
N ARG A 195 15.48 -2.93 -54.78
CA ARG A 195 16.08 -3.78 -55.81
C ARG A 195 15.50 -3.47 -57.20
N SER A 196 14.21 -3.14 -57.26
CA SER A 196 13.53 -2.81 -58.51
C SER A 196 13.80 -1.38 -58.99
N SER A 197 14.11 -0.45 -58.09
CA SER A 197 14.48 0.93 -58.41
C SER A 197 16.00 1.11 -58.63
N GLY A 198 16.79 0.05 -58.51
CA GLY A 198 18.24 0.10 -58.65
C GLY A 198 18.98 0.68 -57.44
N THR A 199 18.37 0.62 -56.26
CA THR A 199 18.92 1.15 -55.00
C THR A 199 19.21 -0.01 -54.04
N GLU A 200 20.44 -0.09 -53.53
CA GLU A 200 20.80 -1.02 -52.46
C GLU A 200 20.42 -0.42 -51.11
N LEU A 201 19.62 -1.15 -50.32
CA LEU A 201 19.25 -0.75 -48.96
C LEU A 201 20.24 -1.35 -47.96
N GLY A 202 20.83 -0.50 -47.13
CA GLY A 202 21.60 -0.94 -45.96
C GLY A 202 20.71 -1.56 -44.88
N GLU A 203 21.32 -2.29 -43.94
CA GLU A 203 20.64 -3.10 -42.92
C GLU A 203 19.67 -2.30 -42.03
N ILE A 204 20.03 -1.06 -41.68
CA ILE A 204 19.30 -0.20 -40.72
C ILE A 204 18.52 0.95 -41.38
N VAL A 205 18.45 0.99 -42.71
CA VAL A 205 17.91 2.14 -43.47
C VAL A 205 16.39 2.01 -43.60
N SER A 206 15.59 2.88 -42.96
CA SER A 206 14.12 2.78 -43.00
C SER A 206 13.48 3.43 -44.24
N ALA A 207 14.22 4.30 -44.92
CA ALA A 207 13.76 5.01 -46.11
C ALA A 207 14.93 5.47 -46.99
N TYR A 208 14.64 5.90 -48.20
CA TYR A 208 15.62 6.57 -49.06
C TYR A 208 14.95 7.56 -50.01
N TYR A 209 15.65 8.64 -50.31
CA TYR A 209 15.29 9.54 -51.41
C TYR A 209 15.93 9.10 -52.73
N LEU A 210 15.15 9.13 -53.82
CA LEU A 210 15.61 8.84 -55.18
C LEU A 210 15.31 10.02 -56.11
N THR A 211 16.32 10.46 -56.86
CA THR A 211 16.17 11.40 -57.98
C THR A 211 16.30 10.64 -59.31
N ALA A 212 15.23 10.60 -60.09
CA ALA A 212 15.17 9.94 -61.41
C ALA A 212 14.14 10.61 -62.34
N GLU A 213 14.32 10.50 -63.66
CA GLU A 213 13.38 11.06 -64.65
C GLU A 213 11.93 10.63 -64.40
N THR A 214 11.74 9.37 -64.01
CA THR A 214 10.47 8.86 -63.52
C THR A 214 10.69 8.16 -62.19
N GLY A 215 9.79 8.38 -61.23
CA GLY A 215 9.90 7.73 -59.92
C GLY A 215 10.66 8.53 -58.87
N SER A 216 10.99 9.79 -59.14
CA SER A 216 11.53 10.68 -58.10
C SER A 216 10.60 10.79 -56.90
N GLY A 217 11.16 10.69 -55.70
CA GLY A 217 10.43 10.76 -54.44
C GLY A 217 11.13 10.09 -53.27
N ILE A 218 10.42 10.04 -52.14
CA ILE A 218 10.86 9.37 -50.91
C ILE A 218 10.19 8.01 -50.84
N TYR A 219 10.99 6.96 -50.63
CA TYR A 219 10.56 5.57 -50.51
C TYR A 219 10.77 5.10 -49.06
N MET A 220 9.73 4.60 -48.41
CA MET A 220 9.80 4.20 -47.00
C MET A 220 8.87 3.04 -46.67
N HIS A 221 9.17 2.30 -45.60
CA HIS A 221 8.24 1.33 -45.02
C HIS A 221 7.43 1.96 -43.88
N THR A 222 6.23 1.44 -43.59
CA THR A 222 5.28 2.05 -42.65
C THR A 222 4.80 1.11 -41.55
N ASP A 223 5.49 0.01 -41.29
CA ASP A 223 5.21 -0.95 -40.20
C ASP A 223 5.85 -0.52 -38.86
N SER A 224 5.85 0.78 -38.58
CA SER A 224 6.35 1.39 -37.34
C SER A 224 5.25 2.23 -36.67
N PRO A 225 5.42 2.68 -35.41
CA PRO A 225 4.58 3.70 -34.81
C PRO A 225 4.59 5.01 -35.62
N LEU A 226 3.56 5.85 -35.48
CA LEU A 226 3.35 7.04 -36.31
C LEU A 226 4.51 8.02 -36.19
N THR A 227 4.99 8.22 -34.95
CA THR A 227 6.09 9.16 -34.68
C THR A 227 7.34 8.76 -35.45
N GLU A 228 7.66 7.47 -35.54
CA GLU A 228 8.82 6.99 -36.28
C GLU A 228 8.66 7.15 -37.80
N ILE A 229 7.45 6.91 -38.32
CA ILE A 229 7.12 7.14 -39.73
C ILE A 229 7.29 8.63 -40.08
N GLU A 230 6.71 9.52 -39.26
CA GLU A 230 6.79 10.96 -39.47
C GLU A 230 8.22 11.51 -39.34
N ARG A 231 8.99 11.03 -38.35
CA ARG A 231 10.41 11.37 -38.20
C ARG A 231 11.22 10.92 -39.40
N THR A 232 11.03 9.68 -39.86
CA THR A 232 11.71 9.15 -41.04
C THR A 232 11.37 9.98 -42.28
N LEU A 233 10.10 10.38 -42.44
CA LEU A 233 9.71 11.26 -43.54
C LEU A 233 10.37 12.64 -43.46
N THR A 234 10.42 13.25 -42.26
CA THR A 234 11.13 14.51 -42.03
C THR A 234 12.61 14.37 -42.35
N HIS A 235 13.24 13.28 -41.90
CA HIS A 235 14.66 12.97 -42.12
C HIS A 235 15.01 12.96 -43.62
N GLU A 236 14.31 12.14 -44.40
CA GLU A 236 14.52 12.03 -45.84
C GLU A 236 14.20 13.33 -46.59
N TYR A 237 13.18 14.07 -46.12
CA TYR A 237 12.85 15.34 -46.72
C TYR A 237 13.95 16.39 -46.50
N VAL A 238 14.59 16.41 -45.34
CA VAL A 238 15.73 17.29 -45.07
C VAL A 238 16.90 16.96 -46.00
N HIS A 239 17.21 15.69 -46.24
CA HIS A 239 18.23 15.31 -47.24
C HIS A 239 17.91 15.86 -48.62
N LEU A 240 16.67 15.76 -49.06
CA LEU A 240 16.22 16.32 -50.34
C LEU A 240 16.43 17.85 -50.37
N VAL A 241 15.98 18.55 -49.34
CA VAL A 241 16.09 20.01 -49.25
C VAL A 241 17.57 20.43 -49.30
N LEU A 242 18.44 19.77 -48.53
CA LEU A 242 19.87 20.05 -48.54
C LEU A 242 20.50 19.77 -49.90
N ALA A 243 20.19 18.63 -50.53
CA ALA A 243 20.70 18.25 -51.85
C ALA A 243 20.30 19.23 -52.96
N GLN A 244 19.19 19.95 -52.81
CA GLN A 244 18.78 21.00 -53.76
C GLN A 244 19.47 22.35 -53.52
N LEU A 245 20.02 22.57 -52.33
CA LEU A 245 20.65 23.83 -51.93
C LEU A 245 22.17 23.83 -52.09
N VAL A 246 22.78 22.64 -52.08
CA VAL A 246 24.21 22.46 -52.30
C VAL A 246 24.49 22.15 -53.78
N ASP A 247 25.66 22.56 -54.29
CA ASP A 247 26.09 22.22 -55.65
C ASP A 247 26.35 20.70 -55.78
N THR A 248 26.91 20.22 -56.89
CA THR A 248 27.27 18.78 -57.08
C THR A 248 28.26 18.20 -56.04
N THR A 249 28.66 18.97 -55.03
CA THR A 249 29.57 18.52 -53.97
C THR A 249 28.77 17.88 -52.82
N GLN A 250 29.09 16.64 -52.50
CA GLN A 250 28.47 15.92 -51.39
C GLN A 250 28.95 16.50 -50.04
N LEU A 251 28.00 16.81 -49.15
CA LEU A 251 28.31 17.18 -47.77
C LEU A 251 29.00 16.01 -47.05
N PRO A 252 29.87 16.28 -46.04
CA PRO A 252 30.35 15.24 -45.14
C PRO A 252 29.18 14.44 -44.57
N THR A 253 29.29 13.11 -44.55
CA THR A 253 28.16 12.23 -44.21
C THR A 253 27.60 12.55 -42.81
N TRP A 254 28.46 12.72 -41.80
CA TRP A 254 28.01 13.13 -40.46
C TRP A 254 27.26 14.47 -40.44
N LEU A 255 27.62 15.41 -41.31
CA LEU A 255 26.95 16.71 -41.36
C LEU A 255 25.57 16.59 -42.03
N ASN A 256 25.47 15.80 -43.09
CA ASN A 256 24.20 15.53 -43.77
C ASN A 256 23.21 14.77 -42.86
N GLU A 257 23.65 13.64 -42.32
CA GLU A 257 22.86 12.77 -41.42
C GLU A 257 22.54 13.48 -40.10
N GLY A 258 23.51 14.23 -39.55
CA GLY A 258 23.32 15.02 -38.33
C GLY A 258 22.31 16.15 -38.52
N SER A 259 22.29 16.80 -39.69
CA SER A 259 21.31 17.85 -40.01
C SER A 259 19.90 17.28 -40.13
N ALA A 260 19.74 16.14 -40.81
CA ALA A 260 18.47 15.44 -40.90
C ALA A 260 17.95 15.01 -39.53
N ARG A 261 18.83 14.43 -38.68
CA ARG A 261 18.50 14.10 -37.29
C ARG A 261 18.17 15.32 -36.43
N TYR A 262 18.86 16.45 -36.61
CA TYR A 262 18.55 17.66 -35.85
C TYR A 262 17.11 18.12 -36.15
N PHE A 263 16.76 18.28 -37.43
CA PHE A 263 15.43 18.75 -37.82
C PHE A 263 14.31 17.74 -37.55
N GLU A 264 14.54 16.42 -37.63
CA GLU A 264 13.50 15.45 -37.26
C GLU A 264 13.12 15.56 -35.77
N PHE A 265 14.10 15.82 -34.88
CA PHE A 265 13.84 15.97 -33.45
C PHE A 265 13.24 17.34 -33.12
N GLU A 266 13.81 18.41 -33.66
CA GLU A 266 13.31 19.78 -33.43
C GLU A 266 11.86 19.92 -33.88
N LEU A 267 11.54 19.45 -35.09
CA LEU A 267 10.17 19.50 -35.58
C LEU A 267 9.30 18.47 -34.86
N GLY A 268 9.76 17.23 -34.68
CA GLY A 268 8.96 16.20 -34.01
C GLY A 268 8.55 16.54 -32.58
N ARG A 269 9.31 17.39 -31.87
CA ARG A 269 8.95 17.93 -30.54
C ARG A 269 7.80 18.95 -30.56
N ASP A 270 7.49 19.50 -31.72
CA ASP A 270 6.36 20.41 -31.97
C ASP A 270 5.26 19.74 -32.81
N GLY A 271 5.44 18.47 -33.19
CA GLY A 271 4.53 17.69 -34.02
C GLY A 271 3.35 17.09 -33.25
N GLU A 272 2.69 16.09 -33.85
CA GLU A 272 1.47 15.49 -33.31
C GLU A 272 1.72 14.73 -31.99
N ARG A 273 2.89 14.10 -31.83
CA ARG A 273 3.24 13.26 -30.67
C ARG A 273 4.59 13.68 -30.04
N PRO A 274 4.63 14.83 -29.36
CA PRO A 274 5.89 15.40 -28.87
C PRO A 274 6.59 14.51 -27.83
N ASP A 275 5.85 13.82 -26.96
CA ASP A 275 6.44 12.98 -25.91
C ASP A 275 7.03 11.66 -26.46
N ALA A 276 6.44 11.09 -27.50
CA ALA A 276 7.04 9.97 -28.23
C ALA A 276 8.37 10.41 -28.88
N THR A 277 8.42 11.61 -29.48
CA THR A 277 9.66 12.18 -30.03
C THR A 277 10.72 12.41 -28.94
N LYS A 278 10.33 12.96 -27.78
CA LYS A 278 11.24 13.19 -26.64
C LYS A 278 11.90 11.91 -26.16
N THR A 279 11.14 10.80 -26.11
CA THR A 279 11.67 9.49 -25.70
C THR A 279 12.87 9.09 -26.56
N GLU A 280 12.69 9.10 -27.89
CA GLU A 280 13.76 8.75 -28.82
C GLU A 280 14.87 9.81 -28.86
N PHE A 281 14.54 11.09 -28.62
CA PHE A 281 15.54 12.15 -28.50
C PHE A 281 16.49 11.88 -27.35
N PHE A 282 15.98 11.68 -26.13
CA PHE A 282 16.85 11.46 -24.98
C PHE A 282 17.64 10.15 -25.07
N ARG A 283 17.07 9.08 -25.64
CA ARG A 283 17.82 7.84 -25.95
C ARG A 283 18.96 8.10 -26.93
N ASN A 284 18.72 8.90 -27.97
CA ASN A 284 19.72 9.26 -28.96
C ASN A 284 20.87 10.08 -28.33
N VAL A 285 20.52 11.07 -27.51
CA VAL A 285 21.49 11.91 -26.81
C VAL A 285 22.31 11.10 -25.80
N ASP A 286 21.66 10.26 -24.99
CA ASP A 286 22.34 9.46 -23.97
C ASP A 286 23.32 8.44 -24.58
N ARG A 287 23.06 7.96 -25.80
CA ARG A 287 24.00 7.13 -26.55
C ARG A 287 25.30 7.89 -26.88
N ALA A 288 25.18 9.11 -27.42
CA ALA A 288 26.34 9.94 -27.72
C ALA A 288 27.09 10.38 -26.45
N LYS A 289 26.35 10.75 -25.39
CA LYS A 289 26.93 11.13 -24.09
C LYS A 289 27.66 9.96 -23.44
N SER A 290 27.08 8.76 -23.45
CA SER A 290 27.72 7.55 -22.92
C SER A 290 29.03 7.25 -23.64
N ALA A 291 29.03 7.33 -24.98
CA ALA A 291 30.26 7.18 -25.77
C ALA A 291 31.29 8.28 -25.46
N ALA A 292 30.88 9.52 -25.22
CA ALA A 292 31.78 10.57 -24.78
C ALA A 292 32.40 10.24 -23.42
N LEU A 293 31.59 9.83 -22.43
CA LEU A 293 32.05 9.48 -21.08
C LEU A 293 33.04 8.31 -21.07
N SER A 294 32.87 7.35 -21.99
CA SER A 294 33.77 6.20 -22.14
C SER A 294 34.93 6.42 -23.12
N ASP A 295 35.15 7.65 -23.59
CA ASP A 295 36.12 8.00 -24.64
C ASP A 295 35.98 7.14 -25.93
N GLY A 296 34.76 6.71 -26.23
CA GLY A 296 34.37 5.86 -27.37
C GLY A 296 33.72 6.60 -28.54
N LEU A 297 33.83 7.93 -28.60
CA LEU A 297 33.34 8.69 -29.76
C LEU A 297 34.15 8.35 -31.01
N ILE A 298 33.46 8.31 -32.15
CA ILE A 298 34.07 8.06 -33.46
C ILE A 298 34.66 9.38 -33.98
N PRO A 299 35.93 9.47 -34.43
CA PRO A 299 36.45 10.72 -34.99
C PRO A 299 35.56 11.23 -36.14
N LEU A 300 35.13 12.50 -36.11
CA LEU A 300 34.24 13.10 -37.11
C LEU A 300 34.83 12.99 -38.52
N ARG A 301 36.16 13.12 -38.64
CA ARG A 301 36.85 12.91 -39.92
C ARG A 301 36.58 11.52 -40.52
N SER A 302 36.44 10.49 -39.69
CA SER A 302 36.13 9.12 -40.13
C SER A 302 34.64 8.89 -40.42
N LEU A 303 33.80 9.89 -40.16
CA LEU A 303 32.38 9.94 -40.48
C LEU A 303 32.07 10.85 -41.69
N GLU A 304 33.08 11.42 -42.35
CA GLU A 304 32.86 12.25 -43.55
C GLU A 304 32.54 11.39 -44.78
N ASP A 305 33.20 10.23 -44.92
CA ASP A 305 33.07 9.34 -46.06
C ASP A 305 31.85 8.40 -45.97
N HIS A 306 31.03 8.40 -47.01
CA HIS A 306 29.78 7.64 -47.08
C HIS A 306 29.99 6.13 -47.16
N ALA A 307 31.07 5.65 -47.79
CA ALA A 307 31.36 4.23 -47.85
C ALA A 307 31.81 3.70 -46.47
N VAL A 308 32.61 4.48 -45.75
CA VAL A 308 33.00 4.17 -44.36
C VAL A 308 31.76 4.20 -43.45
N TRP A 309 30.88 5.19 -43.59
CA TRP A 309 29.61 5.27 -42.88
C TRP A 309 28.77 3.99 -43.04
N ASN A 310 28.60 3.51 -44.28
CA ASN A 310 27.81 2.32 -44.59
C ASN A 310 28.48 0.99 -44.25
N SER A 311 29.77 0.98 -43.95
CA SER A 311 30.47 -0.24 -43.51
C SER A 311 30.22 -0.58 -42.03
N ARG A 312 29.74 0.37 -41.23
CA ARG A 312 29.46 0.15 -39.80
C ARG A 312 28.12 -0.56 -39.61
N THR A 313 28.06 -1.44 -38.61
CA THR A 313 26.87 -2.24 -38.28
C THR A 313 26.59 -2.20 -36.78
N GLY A 314 25.43 -2.71 -36.34
CA GLY A 314 25.09 -2.84 -34.92
C GLY A 314 25.12 -1.52 -34.14
N ASP A 315 25.74 -1.53 -32.96
CA ASP A 315 25.78 -0.36 -32.06
C ASP A 315 26.67 0.78 -32.58
N GLU A 316 27.72 0.48 -33.34
CA GLU A 316 28.53 1.51 -34.00
C GLU A 316 27.71 2.28 -35.04
N ALA A 317 26.86 1.58 -35.80
CA ALA A 317 25.96 2.20 -36.75
C ALA A 317 24.94 3.11 -36.04
N ARG A 318 24.40 2.72 -34.89
CA ARG A 318 23.52 3.59 -34.10
C ARG A 318 24.26 4.78 -33.50
N LEU A 319 25.50 4.58 -33.06
CA LEU A 319 26.33 5.62 -32.45
C LEU A 319 26.69 6.72 -33.46
N GLN A 320 27.05 6.38 -34.71
CA GLN A 320 27.40 7.42 -35.70
C GLN A 320 26.25 8.41 -35.95
N TYR A 321 24.99 7.94 -36.01
CA TYR A 321 23.82 8.82 -36.13
C TYR A 321 23.61 9.69 -34.87
N SER A 322 23.71 9.08 -33.68
CA SER A 322 23.60 9.80 -32.41
C SER A 322 24.68 10.88 -32.26
N GLN A 323 25.92 10.55 -32.60
CA GLN A 323 27.04 11.47 -32.53
C GLN A 323 26.93 12.58 -33.59
N ALA A 324 26.54 12.24 -34.82
CA ALA A 324 26.32 13.21 -35.89
C ALA A 324 25.25 14.25 -35.51
N HIS A 325 24.13 13.79 -34.96
CA HIS A 325 23.09 14.66 -34.39
C HIS A 325 23.68 15.61 -33.36
N MET A 326 24.36 15.09 -32.34
CA MET A 326 24.90 15.93 -31.27
C MET A 326 26.05 16.84 -31.72
N ALA A 327 26.80 16.47 -32.76
CA ALA A 327 27.79 17.36 -33.35
C ALA A 327 27.14 18.57 -34.03
N VAL A 328 26.02 18.35 -34.73
CA VAL A 328 25.21 19.43 -35.31
C VAL A 328 24.59 20.30 -34.21
N THR A 329 24.00 19.69 -33.18
CA THR A 329 23.45 20.41 -32.02
C THR A 329 24.51 21.28 -31.36
N TYR A 330 25.73 20.75 -31.13
CA TYR A 330 26.85 21.52 -30.60
C TYR A 330 27.22 22.72 -31.50
N LEU A 331 27.28 22.55 -32.82
CA LEU A 331 27.58 23.64 -33.74
C LEU A 331 26.50 24.74 -33.68
N ILE A 332 25.23 24.35 -33.60
CA ILE A 332 24.11 25.28 -33.52
C ILE A 332 24.12 26.02 -32.18
N GLU A 333 24.28 25.32 -31.05
CA GLU A 333 24.32 25.92 -29.71
C GLU A 333 25.55 26.81 -29.49
N SER A 334 26.70 26.48 -30.10
CA SER A 334 27.93 27.26 -29.97
C SER A 334 28.01 28.45 -30.93
N THR A 335 27.13 28.50 -31.94
CA THR A 335 27.06 29.60 -32.91
C THR A 335 25.64 30.15 -32.98
N SER A 336 24.87 29.73 -33.99
CA SER A 336 23.42 29.91 -34.13
C SER A 336 22.92 29.01 -35.26
N LEU A 337 21.61 28.77 -35.35
CA LEU A 337 21.01 28.06 -36.48
C LEU A 337 21.35 28.75 -37.83
N GLU A 338 21.26 30.08 -37.90
CA GLU A 338 21.61 30.84 -39.10
C GLU A 338 23.07 30.62 -39.52
N THR A 339 24.00 30.69 -38.56
CA THR A 339 25.44 30.48 -38.83
C THR A 339 25.70 29.04 -39.29
N PHE A 340 25.03 28.06 -38.66
CA PHE A 340 25.11 26.66 -39.04
C PHE A 340 24.62 26.43 -40.48
N ILE A 341 23.46 26.99 -40.87
CA ILE A 341 22.96 26.89 -42.24
C ILE A 341 23.94 27.51 -43.23
N ALA A 342 24.49 28.69 -42.93
CA ALA A 342 25.51 29.33 -43.77
C ALA A 342 26.78 28.46 -43.93
N LEU A 343 27.18 27.75 -42.87
CA LEU A 343 28.28 26.78 -42.92
C LEU A 343 27.95 25.60 -43.84
N VAL A 344 26.77 25.00 -43.71
CA VAL A 344 26.33 23.87 -44.55
C VAL A 344 26.35 24.26 -46.03
N LEU A 345 25.82 25.44 -46.37
CA LEU A 345 25.80 25.94 -47.75
C LEU A 345 27.21 26.19 -48.32
N LYS A 346 28.12 26.77 -47.53
CA LYS A 346 29.52 26.98 -47.95
C LYS A 346 30.28 25.68 -48.18
N ILE A 347 30.06 24.68 -47.33
CA ILE A 347 30.65 23.35 -47.53
C ILE A 347 30.07 22.72 -48.81
N GLY A 348 28.75 22.83 -48.99
CA GLY A 348 28.04 22.37 -50.17
C GLY A 348 28.48 23.01 -51.48
N SER A 349 29.00 24.24 -51.44
CA SER A 349 29.60 24.92 -52.60
C SER A 349 31.08 24.54 -52.84
N GLY A 350 31.58 23.48 -52.19
CA GLY A 350 32.92 22.93 -52.42
C GLY A 350 34.04 23.48 -51.54
N VAL A 351 33.74 24.31 -50.52
CA VAL A 351 34.76 24.78 -49.58
C VAL A 351 35.07 23.68 -48.55
N ALA A 352 36.36 23.44 -48.30
CA ALA A 352 36.79 22.36 -47.39
C ALA A 352 36.16 22.49 -45.98
N PRO A 353 35.55 21.42 -45.43
CA PRO A 353 34.85 21.46 -44.12
C PRO A 353 35.69 22.07 -42.99
N ALA A 354 36.95 21.67 -42.87
CA ALA A 354 37.85 22.18 -41.84
C ALA A 354 38.05 23.70 -41.89
N ARG A 355 38.08 24.28 -43.09
CA ARG A 355 38.20 25.72 -43.25
C ARG A 355 36.91 26.42 -42.85
N VAL A 356 35.75 25.95 -43.32
CA VAL A 356 34.46 26.59 -43.03
C VAL A 356 34.14 26.52 -41.53
N ILE A 357 34.39 25.36 -40.90
CA ILE A 357 34.24 25.18 -39.45
C ILE A 357 35.15 26.14 -38.69
N GLN A 358 36.42 26.28 -39.09
CA GLN A 358 37.35 27.20 -38.44
C GLN A 358 36.92 28.66 -38.62
N GLU A 359 36.43 29.05 -39.80
CA GLU A 359 35.91 30.40 -40.04
C GLU A 359 34.65 30.70 -39.20
N ALA A 360 33.77 29.71 -39.00
CA ALA A 360 32.51 29.89 -38.27
C ALA A 360 32.67 29.81 -36.74
N THR A 361 33.54 28.94 -36.25
CA THR A 361 33.67 28.63 -34.82
C THR A 361 34.95 29.17 -34.18
N GLY A 362 35.94 29.54 -34.98
CA GLY A 362 37.30 29.86 -34.51
C GLY A 362 38.14 28.64 -34.10
N LEU A 363 37.59 27.42 -34.18
CA LEU A 363 38.26 26.19 -33.75
C LEU A 363 38.88 25.47 -34.94
N SER A 364 40.10 24.94 -34.77
CA SER A 364 40.58 23.90 -35.69
C SER A 364 39.71 22.65 -35.58
N TYR A 365 39.75 21.78 -36.60
CA TYR A 365 38.93 20.57 -36.62
C TYR A 365 39.21 19.64 -35.43
N LEU A 366 40.46 19.52 -35.00
CA LEU A 366 40.83 18.72 -33.82
C LEU A 366 40.31 19.36 -32.53
N GLU A 367 40.40 20.69 -32.42
CA GLU A 367 39.83 21.41 -31.27
C GLU A 367 38.30 21.28 -31.24
N LEU A 368 37.63 21.27 -32.39
CA LEU A 368 36.19 21.01 -32.48
C LEU A 368 35.85 19.65 -31.88
N GLU A 369 36.52 18.57 -32.29
CA GLU A 369 36.26 17.22 -31.79
C GLU A 369 36.50 17.13 -30.27
N GLN A 370 37.58 17.76 -29.78
CA GLN A 370 37.88 17.81 -28.34
C GLN A 370 36.82 18.58 -27.55
N ARG A 371 36.38 19.73 -28.06
CA ARG A 371 35.36 20.56 -27.42
C ARG A 371 33.99 19.90 -27.45
N LEU A 372 33.62 19.24 -28.56
CA LEU A 372 32.41 18.44 -28.66
C LEU A 372 32.39 17.34 -27.60
N ALA A 373 33.48 16.58 -27.45
CA ALA A 373 33.57 15.52 -26.44
C ALA A 373 33.41 16.06 -25.01
N GLN A 374 34.06 17.20 -24.70
CA GLN A 374 33.93 17.86 -23.39
C GLN A 374 32.51 18.38 -23.15
N TRP A 375 31.91 19.03 -24.16
CA TRP A 375 30.54 19.53 -24.09
C TRP A 375 29.56 18.38 -23.91
N LEU A 376 29.67 17.29 -24.66
CA LEU A 376 28.81 16.10 -24.52
C LEU A 376 28.86 15.50 -23.11
N LYS A 377 30.06 15.39 -22.51
CA LYS A 377 30.23 14.89 -21.13
C LYS A 377 29.45 15.75 -20.13
N ALA A 378 29.41 17.06 -20.33
CA ALA A 378 28.73 18.03 -19.46
C ALA A 378 27.28 18.33 -19.89
N TRP A 379 26.87 17.95 -21.10
CA TRP A 379 25.60 18.37 -21.68
C TRP A 379 24.43 17.80 -20.89
N GLU A 380 23.43 18.65 -20.66
CA GLU A 380 22.19 18.26 -20.02
C GLU A 380 21.09 19.22 -20.47
N ASP A 381 20.00 18.65 -20.96
CA ASP A 381 18.78 19.40 -21.28
C ASP A 381 18.20 20.03 -20.00
N PRO A 382 18.01 21.37 -19.97
CA PRO A 382 17.52 22.07 -18.77
C PRO A 382 16.17 21.54 -18.29
N GLN A 383 15.25 21.26 -19.21
CA GLN A 383 13.93 20.74 -18.87
C GLN A 383 14.02 19.34 -18.26
N ARG A 384 14.83 18.44 -18.84
CA ARG A 384 15.07 17.10 -18.30
C ARG A 384 15.72 17.15 -16.91
N ARG A 385 16.62 18.09 -16.65
CA ARG A 385 17.22 18.31 -15.32
C ARG A 385 16.14 18.66 -14.29
N GLU A 386 15.31 19.64 -14.59
CA GLU A 386 14.22 20.10 -13.71
C GLU A 386 13.21 18.97 -13.46
N VAL A 387 12.82 18.23 -14.51
CA VAL A 387 11.97 17.04 -14.42
C VAL A 387 12.60 15.98 -13.52
N ARG A 388 13.89 15.65 -13.71
CA ARG A 388 14.58 14.65 -12.86
C ARG A 388 14.57 15.04 -11.39
N GLN A 389 14.90 16.29 -11.07
CA GLN A 389 14.91 16.78 -9.69
C GLN A 389 13.52 16.70 -9.06
N TYR A 390 12.49 17.09 -9.81
CA TYR A 390 11.12 17.05 -9.31
C TYR A 390 10.59 15.61 -9.14
N LEU A 391 10.90 14.71 -10.08
CA LEU A 391 10.54 13.30 -9.94
C LEU A 391 11.26 12.63 -8.76
N GLN A 392 12.53 12.97 -8.49
CA GLN A 392 13.23 12.49 -7.29
C GLN A 392 12.52 12.92 -6.00
N LEU A 393 12.02 14.17 -5.93
CA LEU A 393 11.21 14.63 -4.81
C LEU A 393 9.91 13.81 -4.67
N LEU A 394 9.16 13.61 -5.77
CA LEU A 394 7.92 12.84 -5.75
C LEU A 394 8.14 11.37 -5.35
N THR A 395 9.16 10.72 -5.90
CA THR A 395 9.53 9.36 -5.53
C THR A 395 9.94 9.28 -4.05
N GLY A 396 10.65 10.28 -3.54
CA GLY A 396 10.99 10.36 -2.12
C GLY A 396 9.75 10.49 -1.21
N ILE A 397 8.79 11.36 -1.57
CA ILE A 397 7.54 11.53 -0.83
C ILE A 397 6.71 10.24 -0.84
N THR A 398 6.53 9.63 -2.01
CA THR A 398 5.74 8.40 -2.14
C THR A 398 6.40 7.21 -1.43
N ALA A 399 7.72 7.10 -1.44
CA ALA A 399 8.45 6.09 -0.68
C ALA A 399 8.36 6.30 0.84
N ALA A 400 8.43 7.55 1.31
CA ALA A 400 8.23 7.88 2.72
C ALA A 400 6.80 7.50 3.17
N GLN A 401 5.80 7.86 2.38
CA GLN A 401 4.41 7.46 2.63
C GLN A 401 4.24 5.93 2.70
N GLN A 402 4.78 5.18 1.74
CA GLN A 402 4.72 3.72 1.76
C GLN A 402 5.40 3.14 3.01
N SER A 403 6.55 3.69 3.40
CA SER A 403 7.28 3.26 4.60
C SER A 403 6.47 3.50 5.88
N MET A 404 5.76 4.63 5.98
CA MET A 404 4.88 4.93 7.13
C MET A 404 3.75 3.90 7.30
N PHE A 405 3.24 3.33 6.21
CA PHE A 405 2.16 2.33 6.24
C PHE A 405 2.66 0.88 6.26
N GLN A 406 3.95 0.64 5.99
CA GLN A 406 4.58 -0.68 6.07
C GLN A 406 5.32 -0.91 7.39
N GLN A 407 5.86 0.14 8.02
CA GLN A 407 6.43 0.03 9.36
C GLN A 407 5.29 -0.03 10.38
N PRO A 408 5.27 -1.02 11.28
CA PRO A 408 4.57 -0.83 12.55
C PRO A 408 5.20 0.42 13.17
N THR A 409 4.42 1.50 13.32
CA THR A 409 4.85 2.71 14.06
C THR A 409 5.61 2.24 15.30
N GLU A 410 6.72 2.85 15.69
CA GLU A 410 7.54 2.39 16.85
C GLU A 410 6.71 2.15 18.13
N ASP A 411 5.53 2.75 18.25
CA ASP A 411 4.52 2.53 19.31
C ASP A 411 3.76 1.18 19.25
N GLN A 412 3.84 0.44 18.13
CA GLN A 412 3.33 -0.93 17.92
C GLN A 412 4.43 -2.00 18.09
N GLY A 413 5.63 -1.61 18.52
CA GLY A 413 6.70 -2.54 18.84
C GLY A 413 6.22 -3.63 19.80
N GLY A 414 6.71 -4.85 19.60
CA GLY A 414 6.31 -6.02 20.39
C GLY A 414 6.33 -5.79 21.90
N GLU A 415 7.13 -4.85 22.40
CA GLU A 415 7.18 -4.45 23.81
C GLU A 415 5.86 -3.85 24.35
N SER A 416 5.20 -2.95 23.62
CA SER A 416 3.91 -2.37 24.06
C SER A 416 2.80 -3.41 24.06
N GLN A 417 2.75 -4.28 23.04
CA GLN A 417 1.79 -5.38 22.99
C GLN A 417 2.06 -6.44 24.07
N GLN A 418 3.32 -6.79 24.31
CA GLN A 418 3.72 -7.71 25.37
C GLN A 418 3.37 -7.13 26.75
N TYR A 419 3.55 -5.82 26.96
CA TYR A 419 3.20 -5.17 28.21
C TYR A 419 1.68 -5.11 28.43
N LEU A 420 0.89 -4.82 27.39
CA LEU A 420 -0.56 -4.89 27.45
C LEU A 420 -1.07 -6.32 27.70
N GLN A 421 -0.43 -7.33 27.08
CA GLN A 421 -0.75 -8.73 27.35
C GLN A 421 -0.45 -9.12 28.80
N PHE A 422 0.71 -8.71 29.33
CA PHE A 422 1.06 -8.89 30.73
C PHE A 422 0.00 -8.30 31.67
N LEU A 423 -0.46 -7.07 31.42
CA LEU A 423 -1.51 -6.45 32.23
C LEU A 423 -2.87 -7.15 32.08
N ASN A 424 -3.20 -7.67 30.89
CA ASN A 424 -4.41 -8.46 30.66
C ASN A 424 -4.40 -9.77 31.47
N ASP A 425 -3.24 -10.42 31.60
CA ASP A 425 -3.09 -11.62 32.42
C ASP A 425 -3.31 -11.29 33.91
N ILE A 426 -2.79 -10.15 34.39
CA ILE A 426 -3.05 -9.66 35.75
C ILE A 426 -4.53 -9.30 35.95
N ALA A 427 -5.18 -8.68 34.96
CA ALA A 427 -6.61 -8.35 35.03
C ALA A 427 -7.48 -9.61 35.11
N ALA A 428 -7.10 -10.68 34.41
CA ALA A 428 -7.76 -11.98 34.53
C ALA A 428 -7.60 -12.57 35.94
N ALA A 429 -6.42 -12.44 36.54
CA ALA A 429 -6.16 -12.90 37.90
C ALA A 429 -6.92 -12.06 38.97
N GLN A 430 -7.00 -10.74 38.81
CA GLN A 430 -7.82 -9.86 39.65
C GLN A 430 -9.30 -10.28 39.61
N LYS A 431 -9.82 -10.63 38.42
CA LYS A 431 -11.20 -11.13 38.27
C LYS A 431 -11.41 -12.44 39.04
N LEU A 432 -10.44 -13.35 39.04
CA LEU A 432 -10.51 -14.59 39.81
C LEU A 432 -10.54 -14.33 41.31
N ILE A 433 -9.85 -13.29 41.82
CA ILE A 433 -9.92 -12.88 43.24
C ILE A 433 -11.35 -12.45 43.61
N PHE A 434 -11.97 -11.59 42.79
CA PHE A 434 -13.36 -11.18 43.02
C PHE A 434 -14.34 -12.37 43.00
N GLN A 435 -14.16 -13.31 42.07
CA GLN A 435 -14.98 -14.53 42.00
C GLN A 435 -14.75 -15.45 43.22
N ALA A 436 -13.50 -15.69 43.61
CA ALA A 436 -13.14 -16.54 44.73
C ALA A 436 -13.67 -15.98 46.06
N ARG A 437 -13.79 -14.66 46.19
CA ARG A 437 -14.42 -14.00 47.35
C ARG A 437 -15.92 -14.26 47.43
N GLU A 438 -16.64 -14.24 46.30
CA GLU A 438 -18.09 -14.53 46.26
C GLU A 438 -18.40 -16.01 46.56
N GLU A 439 -17.47 -16.91 46.29
CA GLU A 439 -17.63 -18.34 46.61
C GLU A 439 -17.65 -18.57 48.13
N SER A 440 -18.59 -19.39 48.61
CA SER A 440 -18.63 -19.81 50.01
C SER A 440 -17.44 -20.70 50.38
N LEU A 441 -17.29 -21.03 51.67
CA LEU A 441 -16.47 -22.19 52.06
C LEU A 441 -16.94 -23.44 51.29
N ARG A 442 -16.02 -24.38 51.05
CA ARG A 442 -16.33 -25.59 50.28
C ARG A 442 -17.56 -26.31 50.86
N PRO A 443 -18.46 -26.89 50.04
CA PRO A 443 -19.70 -27.50 50.52
C PRO A 443 -19.49 -28.53 51.65
N GLN A 444 -18.43 -29.33 51.57
CA GLN A 444 -18.08 -30.33 52.58
C GLN A 444 -17.68 -29.70 53.94
N VAL A 445 -17.05 -28.52 53.91
CA VAL A 445 -16.67 -27.75 55.10
C VAL A 445 -17.92 -27.16 55.76
N LEU A 446 -18.81 -26.56 54.96
CA LEU A 446 -20.09 -26.03 55.45
C LEU A 446 -20.96 -27.13 56.06
N GLN A 447 -21.12 -28.25 55.37
CA GLN A 447 -21.88 -29.40 55.88
C GLN A 447 -21.36 -29.90 57.23
N TYR A 448 -20.04 -29.93 57.40
CA TYR A 448 -19.44 -30.36 58.66
C TYR A 448 -19.60 -29.30 59.77
N LEU A 449 -19.45 -28.00 59.47
CA LEU A 449 -19.73 -26.93 60.43
C LEU A 449 -21.18 -26.98 60.90
N ASP A 450 -22.14 -27.14 59.99
CA ASP A 450 -23.57 -27.26 60.32
C ASP A 450 -23.87 -28.51 61.16
N PHE A 451 -23.19 -29.63 60.86
CA PHE A 451 -23.26 -30.83 61.69
C PHE A 451 -22.80 -30.54 63.13
N VAL A 452 -21.65 -29.90 63.34
CA VAL A 452 -21.16 -29.60 64.70
C VAL A 452 -22.00 -28.52 65.38
N LYS A 453 -22.59 -27.56 64.63
CA LYS A 453 -23.60 -26.62 65.18
C LYS A 453 -24.81 -27.36 65.72
N GLY A 454 -25.35 -28.34 64.98
CA GLY A 454 -26.45 -29.18 65.45
C GLY A 454 -26.09 -29.98 66.73
N ILE A 455 -24.83 -30.42 66.86
CA ILE A 455 -24.33 -31.04 68.08
C ILE A 455 -24.21 -30.01 69.22
N ALA A 456 -23.77 -28.79 68.95
CA ALA A 456 -23.70 -27.71 69.93
C ALA A 456 -25.09 -27.33 70.47
N ASP A 457 -26.09 -27.20 69.60
CA ASP A 457 -27.48 -26.96 70.00
C ASP A 457 -28.02 -28.11 70.86
N SER A 458 -27.67 -29.35 70.50
CA SER A 458 -28.06 -30.53 71.26
C SER A 458 -27.36 -30.62 72.62
N GLN A 459 -26.10 -30.17 72.73
CA GLN A 459 -25.38 -30.05 73.99
C GLN A 459 -26.04 -28.99 74.90
N GLN A 460 -26.42 -27.85 74.34
CA GLN A 460 -27.16 -26.81 75.07
C GLN A 460 -28.50 -27.34 75.60
N SER A 461 -29.24 -28.09 74.77
CA SER A 461 -30.48 -28.75 75.19
C SER A 461 -30.26 -29.75 76.34
N LEU A 462 -29.14 -30.48 76.36
CA LEU A 462 -28.78 -31.35 77.48
C LEU A 462 -28.60 -30.55 78.79
N PHE A 463 -27.92 -29.41 78.75
CA PHE A 463 -27.74 -28.55 79.92
C PHE A 463 -29.09 -28.02 80.46
N GLU A 464 -29.98 -27.59 79.56
CA GLU A 464 -31.32 -27.12 79.93
C GLU A 464 -32.18 -28.23 80.53
N ARG A 465 -32.18 -29.42 79.91
CA ARG A 465 -32.92 -30.61 80.41
C ARG A 465 -32.37 -31.06 81.76
N ARG A 466 -31.04 -31.02 81.96
CA ARG A 466 -30.40 -31.29 83.26
C ARG A 466 -30.83 -30.27 84.30
N ALA A 467 -30.82 -28.98 83.99
CA ALA A 467 -31.24 -27.95 84.93
C ALA A 467 -32.70 -28.16 85.37
N LYS A 468 -33.58 -28.55 84.45
CA LYS A 468 -34.99 -28.85 84.73
C LYS A 468 -35.20 -30.12 85.55
N SER A 469 -34.41 -31.17 85.33
CA SER A 469 -34.56 -32.46 86.05
C SER A 469 -34.09 -32.42 87.51
N GLN A 470 -33.35 -31.38 87.90
CA GLN A 470 -32.79 -31.23 89.26
C GLN A 470 -33.69 -30.48 90.25
N GLY A 471 -34.91 -30.06 89.85
CA GLY A 471 -35.85 -29.29 90.70
C GLY A 471 -36.19 -29.93 92.05
N GLU A 472 -36.53 -29.10 93.05
CA GLU A 472 -36.66 -29.49 94.47
C GLU A 472 -37.77 -30.52 94.75
N GLU A 473 -38.82 -30.60 93.91
CA GLU A 473 -39.99 -31.46 94.12
C GLU A 473 -39.88 -32.88 93.53
N ALA A 474 -38.84 -33.19 92.75
CA ALA A 474 -38.71 -34.48 92.08
C ALA A 474 -38.14 -35.58 93.00
N SER A 475 -38.77 -36.77 92.99
CA SER A 475 -38.28 -37.93 93.75
C SER A 475 -36.92 -38.41 93.24
N ARG A 476 -36.11 -38.99 94.13
CA ARG A 476 -34.77 -39.49 93.79
C ARG A 476 -34.77 -40.49 92.63
N SER A 477 -35.76 -41.39 92.57
CA SER A 477 -35.90 -42.34 91.45
C SER A 477 -36.15 -41.64 90.12
N SER A 478 -36.98 -40.58 90.11
CA SER A 478 -37.22 -39.77 88.92
C SER A 478 -35.95 -39.02 88.47
N LYS A 479 -35.17 -38.47 89.41
CA LYS A 479 -33.90 -37.81 89.12
C LYS A 479 -32.86 -38.78 88.54
N THR A 480 -32.73 -39.98 89.13
CA THR A 480 -31.84 -41.04 88.61
C THR A 480 -32.23 -41.47 87.20
N SER A 481 -33.52 -41.69 86.92
CA SER A 481 -33.98 -42.07 85.56
C SER A 481 -33.74 -40.98 84.53
N ALA A 482 -34.02 -39.71 84.86
CA ALA A 482 -33.77 -38.58 83.97
C ALA A 482 -32.27 -38.38 83.71
N GLN A 483 -31.44 -38.53 84.75
CA GLN A 483 -29.97 -38.42 84.62
C GLN A 483 -29.40 -39.54 83.75
N ARG A 484 -29.92 -40.77 83.86
CA ARG A 484 -29.51 -41.89 83.00
C ARG A 484 -29.80 -41.61 81.53
N ALA A 485 -30.99 -41.09 81.21
CA ALA A 485 -31.33 -40.68 79.85
C ALA A 485 -30.40 -39.56 79.32
N LEU A 486 -30.01 -38.60 80.16
CA LEU A 486 -29.04 -37.56 79.78
C LEU A 486 -27.65 -38.12 79.49
N VAL A 487 -27.18 -39.12 80.26
CA VAL A 487 -25.92 -39.83 79.99
C VAL A 487 -25.99 -40.58 78.66
N ASP A 488 -27.07 -41.31 78.39
CA ASP A 488 -27.25 -42.07 77.15
C ASP A 488 -27.32 -41.14 75.92
N ASP A 489 -28.00 -40.00 76.03
CA ASP A 489 -28.07 -38.97 75.00
C ASP A 489 -26.69 -38.33 74.74
N ALA A 490 -25.96 -37.96 75.79
CA ALA A 490 -24.61 -37.39 75.68
C ALA A 490 -23.60 -38.39 75.07
N GLN A 491 -23.69 -39.67 75.43
CA GLN A 491 -22.86 -40.73 74.82
C GLN A 491 -23.20 -40.95 73.35
N SER A 492 -24.47 -40.80 72.98
CA SER A 492 -24.90 -40.90 71.59
C SER A 492 -24.37 -39.73 70.76
N GLN A 493 -24.40 -38.50 71.30
CA GLN A 493 -23.77 -37.33 70.67
C GLN A 493 -22.26 -37.50 70.52
N LEU A 494 -21.56 -38.00 71.55
CA LEU A 494 -20.13 -38.28 71.50
C LEU A 494 -19.79 -39.25 70.36
N ARG A 495 -20.54 -40.36 70.25
CA ARG A 495 -20.36 -41.35 69.17
C ARG A 495 -20.64 -40.76 67.79
N LEU A 496 -21.59 -39.84 67.65
CA LEU A 496 -21.85 -39.17 66.38
C LEU A 496 -20.63 -38.35 65.93
N VAL A 497 -20.02 -37.58 66.83
CA VAL A 497 -18.81 -36.78 66.53
C VAL A 497 -17.58 -37.66 66.31
N GLU A 498 -17.41 -38.72 67.10
CA GLU A 498 -16.30 -39.67 66.95
C GLU A 498 -16.34 -40.41 65.61
N ASN A 499 -17.52 -40.67 65.06
CA ASN A 499 -17.68 -41.36 63.77
C ASN A 499 -17.83 -40.39 62.58
N ALA A 500 -17.97 -39.09 62.83
CA ALA A 500 -18.09 -38.10 61.77
C ALA A 500 -16.77 -37.93 61.01
N ASN A 501 -16.85 -37.89 59.68
CA ASN A 501 -15.69 -37.63 58.84
C ASN A 501 -15.45 -36.12 58.71
N ALA A 502 -14.51 -35.60 59.49
CA ALA A 502 -14.14 -34.18 59.42
C ALA A 502 -13.22 -33.91 58.23
N PRO A 503 -13.47 -32.85 57.44
CA PRO A 503 -12.45 -32.28 56.56
C PRO A 503 -11.16 -32.00 57.33
N ASN A 504 -10.01 -32.10 56.66
CA ASN A 504 -8.70 -31.93 57.29
C ASN A 504 -8.58 -30.58 58.03
N GLU A 505 -9.17 -29.53 57.47
CA GLU A 505 -9.15 -28.18 58.04
C GLU A 505 -9.98 -28.05 59.34
N LEU A 506 -10.90 -29.00 59.59
CA LEU A 506 -11.75 -29.05 60.78
C LEU A 506 -11.41 -30.20 61.73
N ALA A 507 -10.24 -30.84 61.54
CA ALA A 507 -9.77 -31.92 62.41
C ALA A 507 -9.59 -31.47 63.87
N SER A 508 -9.10 -30.24 64.11
CA SER A 508 -9.01 -29.68 65.46
C SER A 508 -10.38 -29.51 66.10
N LEU A 509 -11.35 -28.96 65.34
CA LEU A 509 -12.72 -28.79 65.81
C LEU A 509 -13.36 -30.13 66.19
N ARG A 510 -13.12 -31.21 65.43
CA ARG A 510 -13.57 -32.56 65.79
C ARG A 510 -12.96 -33.05 67.10
N SER A 511 -11.65 -32.89 67.26
CA SER A 511 -10.93 -33.28 68.48
C SER A 511 -11.46 -32.53 69.71
N GLU A 512 -11.64 -31.22 69.57
CA GLU A 512 -12.20 -30.35 70.59
C GLU A 512 -13.66 -30.72 70.93
N ALA A 513 -14.47 -31.01 69.91
CA ALA A 513 -15.85 -31.41 70.10
C ALA A 513 -15.98 -32.75 70.83
N THR A 514 -15.10 -33.70 70.48
CA THR A 514 -14.98 -35.01 71.13
C THR A 514 -14.57 -34.86 72.58
N ALA A 515 -13.56 -34.03 72.86
CA ALA A 515 -13.09 -33.75 74.22
C ALA A 515 -14.17 -33.09 75.09
N SER A 516 -14.89 -32.10 74.54
CA SER A 516 -15.99 -31.42 75.26
C SER A 516 -17.13 -32.39 75.59
N LEU A 517 -17.61 -33.17 74.62
CA LEU A 517 -18.67 -34.16 74.85
C LEU A 517 -18.24 -35.28 75.80
N SER A 518 -16.98 -35.72 75.74
CA SER A 518 -16.42 -36.68 76.69
C SER A 518 -16.45 -36.14 78.12
N ASN A 519 -16.11 -34.87 78.31
CA ASN A 519 -16.22 -34.20 79.61
C ASN A 519 -17.68 -34.09 80.09
N VAL A 520 -18.63 -33.79 79.20
CA VAL A 520 -20.07 -33.77 79.52
C VAL A 520 -20.57 -35.17 79.93
N VAL A 521 -20.20 -36.22 79.19
CA VAL A 521 -20.55 -37.61 79.52
C VAL A 521 -20.00 -37.99 80.90
N GLN A 522 -18.72 -37.69 81.17
CA GLN A 522 -18.10 -37.97 82.47
C GLN A 522 -18.78 -37.21 83.60
N TRP A 523 -19.07 -35.93 83.41
CA TRP A 523 -19.80 -35.11 84.37
C TRP A 523 -21.17 -35.70 84.70
N LEU A 524 -22.01 -35.93 83.68
CA LEU A 524 -23.35 -36.50 83.87
C LEU A 524 -23.32 -37.89 84.51
N THR A 525 -22.27 -38.68 84.23
CA THR A 525 -22.06 -40.01 84.81
C THR A 525 -21.70 -39.93 86.29
N PHE A 526 -20.83 -39.01 86.70
CA PHE A 526 -20.52 -38.80 88.12
C PHE A 526 -21.75 -38.32 88.90
N GLU A 527 -22.57 -37.44 88.31
CA GLU A 527 -23.85 -37.04 88.90
C GLU A 527 -24.81 -38.22 89.05
N LEU A 528 -24.91 -39.09 88.03
CA LEU A 528 -25.72 -40.31 88.10
C LEU A 528 -25.25 -41.24 89.22
N GLN A 529 -23.93 -41.49 89.32
CA GLN A 529 -23.33 -42.32 90.37
C GLN A 529 -23.60 -41.75 91.76
N TYR A 530 -23.56 -40.42 91.92
CA TYR A 530 -23.95 -39.77 93.16
C TYR A 530 -25.44 -40.00 93.48
N LEU A 531 -26.34 -39.82 92.51
CA LEU A 531 -27.77 -40.07 92.70
C LEU A 531 -28.07 -41.53 93.05
N GLU A 532 -27.27 -42.48 92.59
CA GLU A 532 -27.42 -43.92 92.88
C GLU A 532 -26.85 -44.32 94.25
N THR A 533 -25.70 -43.76 94.64
CA THR A 533 -24.93 -44.23 95.82
C THR A 533 -24.95 -43.29 97.01
N LEU A 534 -25.30 -42.02 96.83
CA LEU A 534 -25.09 -40.91 97.77
C LEU A 534 -23.62 -40.68 98.18
N ASP A 535 -22.67 -41.17 97.39
CA ASP A 535 -21.25 -40.93 97.63
C ASP A 535 -20.87 -39.49 97.26
N ASN A 536 -20.65 -38.66 98.28
CA ASN A 536 -20.25 -37.26 98.09
C ASN A 536 -18.92 -37.11 97.33
N VAL A 537 -18.07 -38.14 97.25
CA VAL A 537 -16.88 -38.12 96.39
C VAL A 537 -17.27 -37.99 94.91
N LYS A 538 -18.35 -38.66 94.48
CA LYS A 538 -18.87 -38.58 93.11
C LYS A 538 -19.43 -37.21 92.77
N ARG A 539 -20.07 -36.56 93.73
CA ARG A 539 -20.52 -35.16 93.58
C ARG A 539 -19.33 -34.20 93.40
N LEU A 540 -18.29 -34.32 94.22
CA LEU A 540 -17.07 -33.51 94.07
C LEU A 540 -16.35 -33.78 92.74
N GLN A 541 -16.36 -35.04 92.27
CA GLN A 541 -15.82 -35.39 90.95
C GLN A 541 -16.64 -34.77 89.81
N ALA A 542 -17.97 -34.72 89.91
CA ALA A 542 -18.83 -34.02 88.96
C ALA A 542 -18.56 -32.50 88.96
N ASP A 543 -18.51 -31.86 90.12
CA ASP A 543 -18.24 -30.43 90.26
C ASP A 543 -16.87 -30.05 89.67
N ALA A 544 -15.86 -30.92 89.81
CA ALA A 544 -14.54 -30.74 89.21
C ALA A 544 -14.51 -30.86 87.67
N MET A 545 -15.57 -31.39 87.04
CA MET A 545 -15.69 -31.47 85.58
C MET A 545 -16.31 -30.21 84.98
N LEU A 546 -17.10 -29.44 85.74
CA LEU A 546 -17.76 -28.22 85.23
C LEU A 546 -16.78 -27.22 84.60
N PRO A 547 -15.61 -26.89 85.19
CA PRO A 547 -14.64 -25.99 84.56
C PRO A 547 -13.99 -26.56 83.28
N LYS A 548 -14.12 -27.87 83.03
CA LYS A 548 -13.54 -28.55 81.85
C LYS A 548 -14.51 -28.67 80.68
N ILE A 549 -15.79 -28.38 80.90
CA ILE A 549 -16.82 -28.40 79.86
C ILE A 549 -16.76 -27.07 79.11
N LYS A 550 -16.32 -27.11 77.85
CA LYS A 550 -16.35 -25.96 76.94
C LYS A 550 -17.62 -25.99 76.11
N THR A 551 -18.27 -24.84 75.90
CA THR A 551 -19.44 -24.75 75.01
C THR A 551 -19.01 -24.94 73.56
N LEU A 552 -19.59 -25.92 72.87
CA LEU A 552 -19.25 -26.18 71.46
C LEU A 552 -19.62 -25.02 70.52
N GLY A 553 -20.66 -24.24 70.88
CA GLY A 553 -21.12 -23.12 70.05
C GLY A 553 -20.04 -22.08 69.76
N SER A 554 -19.23 -21.70 70.76
CA SER A 554 -18.13 -20.75 70.54
C SER A 554 -17.00 -21.37 69.72
N GLN A 555 -16.70 -22.65 69.93
CA GLN A 555 -15.64 -23.36 69.20
C GLN A 555 -15.95 -23.50 67.70
N VAL A 556 -17.22 -23.77 67.35
CA VAL A 556 -17.63 -23.83 65.94
C VAL A 556 -17.61 -22.45 65.29
N GLN A 557 -18.02 -21.41 66.02
CA GLN A 557 -17.97 -20.03 65.52
C GLN A 557 -16.52 -19.56 65.30
N GLU A 558 -15.61 -19.86 66.24
CA GLU A 558 -14.18 -19.57 66.12
C GLU A 558 -13.55 -20.31 64.92
N ALA A 559 -13.89 -21.59 64.72
CA ALA A 559 -13.40 -22.37 63.58
C ALA A 559 -13.91 -21.81 62.24
N GLU A 560 -15.18 -21.41 62.17
CA GLU A 560 -15.76 -20.80 60.98
C GLU A 560 -15.09 -19.45 60.63
N LEU A 561 -14.90 -18.58 61.62
CA LEU A 561 -14.20 -17.30 61.44
C LEU A 561 -12.75 -17.51 61.04
N SER A 562 -12.04 -18.46 61.66
CA SER A 562 -10.65 -18.78 61.33
C SER A 562 -10.51 -19.26 59.88
N LEU A 563 -11.41 -20.11 59.39
CA LEU A 563 -11.38 -20.56 58.00
C LEU A 563 -11.67 -19.43 57.01
N ARG A 564 -12.63 -18.55 57.34
CA ARG A 564 -12.92 -17.36 56.52
C ARG A 564 -11.71 -16.42 56.49
N ALA A 565 -11.06 -16.17 57.63
CA ALA A 565 -9.84 -15.36 57.73
C ALA A 565 -8.67 -15.98 56.95
N GLN A 566 -8.48 -17.30 57.01
CA GLN A 566 -7.45 -17.99 56.22
C GLN A 566 -7.67 -17.85 54.71
N LYS A 567 -8.92 -18.04 54.26
CA LYS A 567 -9.28 -17.82 52.86
C LYS A 567 -9.04 -16.37 52.44
N GLN A 568 -9.46 -15.41 53.27
CA GLN A 568 -9.28 -13.99 53.01
C GLN A 568 -7.80 -13.58 52.94
N ARG A 569 -6.97 -14.13 53.84
CA ARG A 569 -5.52 -13.92 53.84
C ARG A 569 -4.87 -14.41 52.56
N ALA A 570 -5.24 -15.59 52.08
CA ALA A 570 -4.72 -16.10 50.82
C ALA A 570 -5.06 -15.18 49.63
N LEU A 571 -6.29 -14.63 49.59
CA LEU A 571 -6.68 -13.67 48.55
C LEU A 571 -5.89 -12.35 48.66
N ALA A 572 -5.66 -11.86 49.88
CA ALA A 572 -4.84 -10.66 50.11
C ALA A 572 -3.38 -10.87 49.68
N ASP A 573 -2.80 -12.03 49.97
CA ASP A 573 -1.44 -12.39 49.55
C ASP A 573 -1.31 -12.51 48.01
N ASP A 574 -2.32 -13.09 47.34
CA ASP A 574 -2.40 -13.16 45.88
C ASP A 574 -2.50 -11.76 45.26
N ALA A 575 -3.36 -10.89 45.81
CA ALA A 575 -3.49 -9.49 45.36
C ALA A 575 -2.19 -8.71 45.57
N GLN A 576 -1.53 -8.89 46.71
CA GLN A 576 -0.24 -8.25 47.02
C GLN A 576 0.86 -8.71 46.07
N SER A 577 0.85 -9.99 45.69
CA SER A 577 1.79 -10.55 44.70
C SER A 577 1.55 -9.94 43.32
N GLN A 578 0.30 -9.76 42.90
CA GLN A 578 -0.04 -9.09 41.64
C GLN A 578 0.40 -7.62 41.64
N LEU A 579 0.16 -6.89 42.73
CA LEU A 579 0.64 -5.51 42.89
C LEU A 579 2.16 -5.43 42.73
N ALA A 580 2.90 -6.31 43.42
CA ALA A 580 4.36 -6.35 43.35
C ALA A 580 4.87 -6.67 41.93
N LEU A 581 4.17 -7.51 41.15
CA LEU A 581 4.52 -7.76 39.75
C LEU A 581 4.38 -6.50 38.89
N VAL A 582 3.30 -5.73 39.07
CA VAL A 582 3.09 -4.47 38.32
C VAL A 582 4.08 -3.39 38.75
N GLU A 583 4.30 -3.23 40.06
CA GLU A 583 5.26 -2.26 40.61
C GLU A 583 6.71 -2.57 40.23
N ASN A 584 7.08 -3.82 39.99
CA ASN A 584 8.44 -4.18 39.55
C ASN A 584 8.57 -4.32 38.03
N SER A 585 7.49 -4.12 37.28
CA SER A 585 7.51 -4.21 35.82
C SER A 585 8.16 -2.98 35.17
N THR A 586 8.86 -3.20 34.04
CA THR A 586 9.38 -2.11 33.20
C THR A 586 8.38 -1.79 32.11
N ALA A 587 7.67 -0.68 32.25
CA ALA A 587 6.73 -0.19 31.23
C ALA A 587 7.47 0.61 30.15
N PRO A 588 7.12 0.46 28.86
CA PRO A 588 7.52 1.40 27.82
C PRO A 588 7.14 2.83 28.21
N ASN A 589 7.92 3.84 27.79
CA ASN A 589 7.68 5.24 28.15
C ASN A 589 6.24 5.71 27.82
N ALA A 590 5.68 5.23 26.71
CA ALA A 590 4.30 5.52 26.31
C ALA A 590 3.25 4.98 27.30
N LEU A 591 3.56 3.93 28.07
CA LEU A 591 2.68 3.22 28.99
C LEU A 591 3.03 3.43 30.47
N ALA A 592 3.95 4.34 30.79
CA ALA A 592 4.37 4.57 32.18
C ALA A 592 3.22 5.03 33.10
N SER A 593 2.29 5.85 32.59
CA SER A 593 1.09 6.24 33.34
C SER A 593 0.13 5.07 33.58
N LEU A 594 0.00 4.16 32.61
CA LEU A 594 -0.82 2.95 32.74
C LEU A 594 -0.30 2.05 33.87
N ARG A 595 1.03 1.89 34.00
CA ARG A 595 1.62 1.15 35.12
C ARG A 595 1.20 1.73 36.47
N SER A 596 1.25 3.05 36.61
CA SER A 596 0.85 3.76 37.84
C SER A 596 -0.63 3.56 38.15
N ASP A 597 -1.50 3.68 37.14
CA ASP A 597 -2.95 3.50 37.30
C ASP A 597 -3.30 2.03 37.65
N ALA A 598 -2.59 1.07 37.04
CA ALA A 598 -2.72 -0.35 37.33
C ALA A 598 -2.29 -0.69 38.77
N ALA A 599 -1.17 -0.12 39.23
CA ALA A 599 -0.69 -0.28 40.59
C ALA A 599 -1.66 0.33 41.61
N ALA A 600 -2.25 1.50 41.31
CA ALA A 600 -3.26 2.12 42.17
C ALA A 600 -4.51 1.23 42.32
N SER A 601 -5.07 0.72 41.22
CA SER A 601 -6.21 -0.21 41.24
C SER A 601 -5.94 -1.47 42.08
N LEU A 602 -4.75 -2.08 41.92
CA LEU A 602 -4.37 -3.26 42.70
C LEU A 602 -4.11 -2.93 44.18
N SER A 603 -3.55 -1.75 44.47
CA SER A 603 -3.37 -1.25 45.83
C SER A 603 -4.71 -1.12 46.56
N ASP A 604 -5.74 -0.59 45.89
CA ASP A 604 -7.08 -0.47 46.46
C ASP A 604 -7.71 -1.85 46.74
N VAL A 605 -7.50 -2.84 45.87
CA VAL A 605 -7.92 -4.24 46.09
C VAL A 605 -7.22 -4.85 47.29
N VAL A 606 -5.90 -4.68 47.41
CA VAL A 606 -5.11 -5.16 48.56
C VAL A 606 -5.63 -4.54 49.85
N GLN A 607 -5.87 -3.22 49.85
CA GLN A 607 -6.35 -2.50 51.01
C GLN A 607 -7.75 -2.96 51.43
N TRP A 608 -8.65 -3.15 50.46
CA TRP A 608 -9.99 -3.70 50.70
C TRP A 608 -9.93 -5.10 51.33
N LEU A 609 -9.16 -6.03 50.74
CA LEU A 609 -9.02 -7.39 51.26
C LEU A 609 -8.40 -7.42 52.67
N THR A 610 -7.47 -6.49 52.94
CA THR A 610 -6.83 -6.33 54.25
C THR A 610 -7.83 -5.88 55.32
N PHE A 611 -8.69 -4.90 55.02
CA PHE A 611 -9.74 -4.49 55.96
C PHE A 611 -10.77 -5.59 56.22
N GLU A 612 -11.16 -6.36 55.19
CA GLU A 612 -12.02 -7.55 55.38
C GLU A 612 -11.33 -8.61 56.26
N LEU A 613 -10.02 -8.84 56.09
CA LEU A 613 -9.26 -9.76 56.93
C LEU A 613 -9.20 -9.29 58.39
N GLU A 614 -8.88 -8.02 58.62
CA GLU A 614 -8.84 -7.43 59.97
C GLU A 614 -10.19 -7.55 60.67
N TYR A 615 -11.30 -7.33 59.95
CA TYR A 615 -12.65 -7.58 60.48
C TYR A 615 -12.84 -9.03 60.91
N LEU A 616 -12.45 -10.00 60.08
CA LEU A 616 -12.61 -11.42 60.39
C LEU A 616 -11.77 -11.88 61.59
N GLU A 617 -10.63 -11.23 61.85
CA GLU A 617 -9.74 -11.56 62.96
C GLU A 617 -10.10 -10.85 64.27
N THR A 618 -10.68 -9.65 64.20
CA THR A 618 -10.92 -8.79 65.38
C THR A 618 -12.40 -8.59 65.70
N LEU A 619 -13.29 -8.85 64.76
CA LEU A 619 -14.71 -8.50 64.79
C LEU A 619 -14.99 -7.01 65.02
N ASP A 620 -14.05 -6.14 64.63
CA ASP A 620 -14.22 -4.68 64.66
C ASP A 620 -15.07 -4.20 63.48
N ASP A 621 -16.33 -3.86 63.73
CA ASP A 621 -17.27 -3.36 62.72
C ASP A 621 -16.77 -2.08 62.00
N ALA A 622 -15.84 -1.31 62.59
CA ALA A 622 -15.23 -0.17 61.92
C ALA A 622 -14.42 -0.60 60.68
N LYS A 623 -13.75 -1.76 60.74
CA LYS A 623 -12.98 -2.32 59.62
C LYS A 623 -13.86 -2.78 58.47
N ARG A 624 -15.03 -3.35 58.80
CA ARG A 624 -16.04 -3.72 57.81
C ARG A 624 -16.56 -2.49 57.05
N LEU A 625 -16.87 -1.41 57.76
CA LEU A 625 -17.32 -0.16 57.13
C LEU A 625 -16.23 0.46 56.23
N GLN A 626 -14.95 0.36 56.62
CA GLN A 626 -13.82 0.80 55.80
C GLN A 626 -13.69 -0.03 54.51
N ALA A 627 -13.87 -1.34 54.57
CA ALA A 627 -13.89 -2.21 53.40
C ALA A 627 -15.06 -1.89 52.46
N ASP A 628 -16.27 -1.76 53.01
CA ASP A 628 -17.49 -1.49 52.23
C ASP A 628 -17.42 -0.11 51.52
N ALA A 629 -16.71 0.86 52.10
CA ALA A 629 -16.51 2.18 51.50
C ALA A 629 -15.57 2.17 50.29
N LEU A 630 -14.61 1.25 50.21
CA LEU A 630 -13.66 1.15 49.10
C LEU A 630 -14.25 0.44 47.88
N LEU A 631 -15.17 -0.51 48.10
CA LEU A 631 -15.68 -1.38 47.04
C LEU A 631 -16.28 -0.64 45.81
N PRO A 632 -17.04 0.46 45.96
CA PRO A 632 -17.56 1.21 44.81
C PRO A 632 -16.48 1.95 44.01
N ASP A 633 -15.36 2.29 44.64
CA ASP A 633 -14.29 3.11 44.08
C ASP A 633 -13.18 2.28 43.43
N ILE A 634 -13.15 0.97 43.66
CA ILE A 634 -12.20 0.06 42.99
C ILE A 634 -12.53 -0.04 41.51
N GLU A 635 -11.71 0.59 40.67
CA GLU A 635 -11.79 0.48 39.23
C GLU A 635 -11.24 -0.88 38.75
N PRO A 636 -12.00 -1.69 37.99
CA PRO A 636 -11.48 -2.94 37.43
C PRO A 636 -10.29 -2.70 36.49
N LEU A 637 -9.24 -3.50 36.61
CA LEU A 637 -8.02 -3.32 35.81
C LEU A 637 -8.28 -3.41 34.30
N SER A 638 -9.27 -4.20 33.88
CA SER A 638 -9.73 -4.26 32.49
C SER A 638 -10.18 -2.91 31.92
N ASN A 639 -10.81 -2.05 32.73
CA ASN A 639 -11.19 -0.69 32.30
C ASN A 639 -9.98 0.24 32.19
N VAL A 640 -9.02 0.10 33.11
CA VAL A 640 -7.76 0.84 33.09
C VAL A 640 -6.97 0.53 31.81
N ILE A 641 -6.85 -0.76 31.45
CA ILE A 641 -6.19 -1.23 30.22
C ILE A 641 -6.91 -0.68 28.97
N LEU A 642 -8.23 -0.78 28.90
CA LEU A 642 -9.02 -0.28 27.76
C LEU A 642 -8.83 1.23 27.52
N ARG A 643 -8.72 2.04 28.57
CA ARG A 643 -8.44 3.49 28.43
C ARG A 643 -7.04 3.76 27.88
N ALA A 644 -6.05 2.99 28.29
CA ALA A 644 -4.69 3.15 27.81
C ALA A 644 -4.53 2.67 26.36
N GLU A 645 -5.16 1.56 25.97
CA GLU A 645 -5.20 1.09 24.58
C GLU A 645 -5.78 2.16 23.63
N LYS A 646 -6.87 2.82 24.04
CA LYS A 646 -7.44 3.96 23.32
C LYS A 646 -6.45 5.13 23.22
N SER A 647 -5.72 5.42 24.30
CA SER A 647 -4.77 6.54 24.36
C SER A 647 -3.50 6.31 23.53
N VAL A 648 -2.99 5.07 23.46
CA VAL A 648 -1.89 4.67 22.58
C VAL A 648 -2.32 4.76 21.12
N ARG A 649 -3.48 4.20 20.78
CA ARG A 649 -4.03 4.26 19.41
C ARG A 649 -4.18 5.71 18.96
N LYS A 650 -4.72 6.59 19.82
CA LYS A 650 -4.83 8.02 19.55
C LYS A 650 -3.47 8.65 19.23
N ARG A 651 -2.43 8.43 20.05
CA ARG A 651 -1.09 9.00 19.80
C ARG A 651 -0.47 8.50 18.48
N SER A 652 -0.64 7.23 18.17
CA SER A 652 -0.19 6.65 16.90
C SER A 652 -0.91 7.28 15.70
N ASP A 653 -2.24 7.45 15.77
CA ASP A 653 -3.01 8.14 14.73
C ASP A 653 -2.60 9.62 14.60
N GLU A 654 -2.33 10.31 15.71
CA GLU A 654 -1.85 11.71 15.73
C GLU A 654 -0.50 11.86 15.02
N ALA A 655 0.45 10.97 15.31
CA ALA A 655 1.76 10.96 14.67
C ALA A 655 1.64 10.71 13.15
N LEU A 656 0.84 9.72 12.74
CA LEU A 656 0.60 9.44 11.31
C LEU A 656 -0.02 10.64 10.57
N VAL A 657 -0.97 11.34 11.20
CA VAL A 657 -1.56 12.56 10.63
C VAL A 657 -0.49 13.65 10.48
N GLN A 658 0.33 13.89 11.51
CA GLN A 658 1.38 14.90 11.48
C GLN A 658 2.43 14.61 10.40
N ASP A 659 2.93 13.39 10.33
CA ASP A 659 3.93 12.98 9.34
C ASP A 659 3.38 13.10 7.91
N THR A 660 2.12 12.68 7.69
CA THR A 660 1.48 12.76 6.37
C THR A 660 1.20 14.21 5.97
N GLN A 661 0.88 15.08 6.93
CA GLN A 661 0.74 16.53 6.72
C GLN A 661 2.08 17.18 6.40
N ALA A 662 3.17 16.77 7.05
CA ALA A 662 4.50 17.28 6.74
C ALA A 662 4.91 16.96 5.28
N LEU A 663 4.59 15.75 4.81
CA LEU A 663 4.79 15.37 3.40
C LEU A 663 3.92 16.22 2.45
N LEU A 664 2.67 16.52 2.82
CA LEU A 664 1.81 17.41 2.04
C LEU A 664 2.37 18.82 1.96
N GLU A 665 2.80 19.40 3.09
CA GLU A 665 3.42 20.73 3.12
C GLU A 665 4.70 20.80 2.29
N GLN A 666 5.50 19.72 2.31
CA GLN A 666 6.69 19.61 1.47
C GLN A 666 6.31 19.64 -0.02
N LEU A 667 5.24 18.93 -0.40
CA LEU A 667 4.73 18.92 -1.77
C LEU A 667 4.16 20.29 -2.17
N GLU A 668 3.37 20.95 -1.31
CA GLU A 668 2.79 22.28 -1.56
C GLU A 668 3.83 23.39 -1.73
N ARG A 669 4.98 23.27 -1.05
CA ARG A 669 6.10 24.22 -1.18
C ARG A 669 6.96 23.96 -2.43
N ALA A 670 6.79 22.81 -3.08
CA ALA A 670 7.58 22.47 -4.26
C ALA A 670 7.08 23.24 -5.48
N THR A 671 8.02 23.70 -6.31
CA THR A 671 7.71 24.33 -7.60
C THR A 671 7.89 23.30 -8.71
N PRO A 672 6.81 22.69 -9.24
CA PRO A 672 6.94 21.75 -10.35
C PRO A 672 7.36 22.48 -11.63
N PRO A 673 8.10 21.81 -12.55
CA PRO A 673 8.23 22.28 -13.92
C PRO A 673 6.85 22.43 -14.57
N GLU A 674 6.68 23.40 -15.48
CA GLU A 674 5.38 23.66 -16.14
C GLU A 674 4.79 22.40 -16.79
N SER A 675 5.64 21.61 -17.43
CA SER A 675 5.24 20.34 -18.07
C SER A 675 4.71 19.29 -17.09
N LEU A 676 4.94 19.45 -15.78
CA LEU A 676 4.50 18.52 -14.72
C LEU A 676 3.41 19.10 -13.82
N ALA A 677 2.78 20.22 -14.20
CA ALA A 677 1.72 20.84 -13.40
C ALA A 677 0.53 19.90 -13.12
N SER A 678 0.13 19.07 -14.10
CA SER A 678 -0.94 18.07 -13.90
C SER A 678 -0.51 17.00 -12.90
N LEU A 679 0.68 16.43 -13.09
CA LEU A 679 1.26 15.42 -12.18
C LEU A 679 1.35 15.95 -10.74
N HIS A 680 1.77 17.20 -10.57
CA HIS A 680 1.81 17.87 -9.28
C HIS A 680 0.43 17.99 -8.64
N SER A 681 -0.59 18.40 -9.41
CA SER A 681 -1.97 18.48 -8.93
C SER A 681 -2.50 17.10 -8.50
N ASP A 682 -2.17 16.04 -9.25
CA ASP A 682 -2.57 14.68 -8.93
C ASP A 682 -1.88 14.17 -7.66
N ALA A 683 -0.59 14.47 -7.50
CA ALA A 683 0.17 14.18 -6.28
C ALA A 683 -0.43 14.89 -5.06
N LEU A 684 -0.77 16.18 -5.18
CA LEU A 684 -1.43 16.94 -4.12
C LEU A 684 -2.80 16.33 -3.77
N ALA A 685 -3.57 15.92 -4.78
CA ALA A 685 -4.88 15.33 -4.55
C ALA A 685 -4.80 13.97 -3.86
N ALA A 686 -3.81 13.13 -4.23
CA ALA A 686 -3.51 11.86 -3.57
C ALA A 686 -3.14 12.06 -2.11
N GLN A 687 -2.18 12.96 -1.84
CA GLN A 687 -1.71 13.24 -0.48
C GLN A 687 -2.83 13.82 0.39
N ASN A 688 -3.62 14.75 -0.15
CA ASN A 688 -4.78 15.32 0.54
C ASN A 688 -5.84 14.26 0.88
N ALA A 689 -6.11 13.32 -0.03
CA ALA A 689 -7.03 12.21 0.25
C ALA A 689 -6.53 11.36 1.43
N GLN A 690 -5.22 11.10 1.49
CA GLN A 690 -4.61 10.37 2.60
C GLN A 690 -4.72 11.12 3.92
N VAL A 691 -4.40 12.42 3.94
CA VAL A 691 -4.56 13.27 5.13
C VAL A 691 -6.02 13.27 5.62
N ARG A 692 -6.99 13.38 4.71
CA ARG A 692 -8.43 13.32 5.07
C ARG A 692 -8.80 11.99 5.71
N ARG A 693 -8.35 10.86 5.14
CA ARG A 693 -8.61 9.53 5.71
C ARG A 693 -8.01 9.38 7.10
N LEU A 694 -6.76 9.78 7.30
CA LEU A 694 -6.10 9.68 8.60
C LEU A 694 -6.77 10.57 9.66
N ASN A 695 -7.21 11.77 9.28
CA ASN A 695 -7.98 12.62 10.20
C ASN A 695 -9.31 11.97 10.64
N LEU A 696 -9.99 11.23 9.75
CA LEU A 696 -11.18 10.46 10.13
C LEU A 696 -10.85 9.33 11.09
N LEU A 697 -9.74 8.62 10.89
CA LEU A 697 -9.27 7.57 11.81
C LEU A 697 -8.89 8.14 13.17
N LEU A 698 -8.21 9.29 13.20
CA LEU A 698 -7.91 10.02 14.42
C LEU A 698 -9.19 10.47 15.15
N GLN A 699 -10.19 11.00 14.44
CA GLN A 699 -11.48 11.34 15.05
C GLN A 699 -12.17 10.09 15.63
N TYR A 700 -12.08 8.96 14.95
CA TYR A 700 -12.59 7.68 15.48
C TYR A 700 -11.87 7.27 16.77
N SER A 701 -10.53 7.33 16.83
CA SER A 701 -9.80 6.98 18.05
C SER A 701 -10.02 7.96 19.20
N GLN A 702 -10.33 9.22 18.91
CA GLN A 702 -10.68 10.24 19.91
C GLN A 702 -12.12 10.11 20.44
N THR A 703 -13.09 9.79 19.59
CA THR A 703 -14.54 9.87 19.92
C THR A 703 -15.22 8.51 20.09
N GLY A 704 -14.69 7.46 19.47
CA GLY A 704 -15.35 6.16 19.35
C GLY A 704 -16.52 6.12 18.36
N GLU A 705 -16.77 7.19 17.60
CA GLU A 705 -17.85 7.24 16.61
C GLU A 705 -17.56 6.37 15.39
N ASP A 706 -18.13 5.16 15.33
CA ASP A 706 -17.86 4.19 14.25
C ASP A 706 -18.15 4.74 12.84
N GLY A 707 -19.04 5.72 12.72
CA GLY A 707 -19.32 6.42 11.46
C GLY A 707 -18.06 7.05 10.83
N LYS A 708 -17.09 7.50 11.64
CA LYS A 708 -15.82 8.05 11.16
C LYS A 708 -14.93 6.97 10.56
N ARG A 709 -14.87 5.80 11.19
CA ARG A 709 -14.16 4.61 10.66
C ARG A 709 -14.79 4.14 9.36
N VAL A 710 -16.12 4.10 9.27
CA VAL A 710 -16.85 3.75 8.04
C VAL A 710 -16.52 4.73 6.91
N GLN A 711 -16.52 6.04 7.17
CA GLN A 711 -16.12 7.06 6.19
C GLN A 711 -14.66 6.88 5.75
N ALA A 712 -13.73 6.66 6.69
CA ALA A 712 -12.32 6.43 6.36
C ALA A 712 -12.12 5.18 5.49
N ASN A 713 -12.87 4.11 5.76
CA ASN A 713 -12.82 2.89 4.96
C ASN A 713 -13.40 3.09 3.56
N ALA A 714 -14.45 3.90 3.41
CA ALA A 714 -15.03 4.22 2.11
C ALA A 714 -14.05 4.97 1.18
N MET A 715 -13.04 5.64 1.73
CA MET A 715 -11.99 6.32 0.94
C MET A 715 -10.91 5.38 0.40
N SER A 716 -10.93 4.08 0.75
CA SER A 716 -9.85 3.15 0.39
C SER A 716 -9.70 2.95 -1.12
N SER A 717 -10.81 2.96 -1.86
CA SER A 717 -10.78 2.86 -3.33
C SER A 717 -10.19 4.13 -3.97
N GLU A 718 -10.59 5.32 -3.50
CA GLU A 718 -10.03 6.60 -3.95
C GLU A 718 -8.52 6.63 -3.75
N ILE A 719 -8.05 6.30 -2.54
CA ILE A 719 -6.62 6.34 -2.22
C ILE A 719 -5.84 5.38 -3.10
N ARG A 720 -6.30 4.13 -3.22
CA ARG A 720 -5.64 3.15 -4.08
C ARG A 720 -5.57 3.63 -5.53
N ALA A 721 -6.68 4.10 -6.08
CA ALA A 721 -6.75 4.59 -7.45
C ALA A 721 -5.77 5.75 -7.68
N ARG A 722 -5.75 6.74 -6.78
CA ARG A 722 -4.85 7.89 -6.88
C ARG A 722 -3.38 7.50 -6.73
N GLU A 723 -3.05 6.61 -5.80
CA GLU A 723 -1.68 6.11 -5.62
C GLU A 723 -1.21 5.35 -6.87
N SER A 724 -2.04 4.47 -7.42
CA SER A 724 -1.72 3.75 -8.66
C SER A 724 -1.53 4.69 -9.86
N LEU A 725 -2.45 5.63 -10.07
CA LEU A 725 -2.37 6.61 -11.15
C LEU A 725 -1.13 7.52 -11.01
N LEU A 726 -0.80 7.95 -9.78
CA LEU A 726 0.38 8.75 -9.52
C LEU A 726 1.67 7.98 -9.84
N GLN A 727 1.77 6.72 -9.40
CA GLN A 727 2.94 5.87 -9.69
C GLN A 727 3.10 5.61 -11.20
N GLN A 728 1.99 5.35 -11.89
CA GLN A 728 1.98 5.23 -13.34
C GLN A 728 2.49 6.51 -13.99
N ALA A 729 1.92 7.67 -13.67
CA ALA A 729 2.31 8.94 -14.27
C ALA A 729 3.78 9.33 -13.98
N ILE A 730 4.32 9.01 -12.79
CA ILE A 730 5.76 9.14 -12.48
C ILE A 730 6.59 8.25 -13.41
N SER A 731 6.21 6.97 -13.58
CA SER A 731 6.92 6.02 -14.44
C SER A 731 6.86 6.41 -15.91
N GLU A 732 5.71 6.88 -16.39
CA GLU A 732 5.52 7.35 -17.77
C GLU A 732 6.39 8.58 -18.04
N THR A 733 6.39 9.56 -17.13
CA THR A 733 7.23 10.76 -17.24
C THR A 733 8.71 10.38 -17.26
N ALA A 734 9.13 9.48 -16.38
CA ALA A 734 10.52 9.01 -16.36
C ALA A 734 10.90 8.31 -17.67
N PHE A 735 10.00 7.49 -18.24
CA PHE A 735 10.21 6.87 -19.54
C PHE A 735 10.36 7.90 -20.67
N ILE A 736 9.47 8.89 -20.74
CA ILE A 736 9.49 9.96 -21.77
C ILE A 736 10.81 10.72 -21.75
N TYR A 737 11.31 11.02 -20.55
CA TYR A 737 12.57 11.75 -20.36
C TYR A 737 13.81 10.83 -20.29
N ASN A 738 13.66 9.52 -20.50
CA ASN A 738 14.71 8.52 -20.34
C ASN A 738 15.47 8.64 -19.00
N ILE A 739 14.75 8.82 -17.90
CA ILE A 739 15.31 8.95 -16.54
C ILE A 739 15.24 7.61 -15.82
N GLU A 740 16.36 7.17 -15.28
CA GLU A 740 16.45 6.00 -14.39
C GLU A 740 16.42 6.47 -12.93
N PHE A 741 15.76 5.71 -12.06
CA PHE A 741 15.66 5.94 -10.61
C PHE A 741 16.51 4.98 -9.80
#